data_AF-A0A1G1W3Y7-F1
#
_entry.id   AF-A0A1G1W3Y7-F1
#
_cell.length_a   1.000
_cell.length_b   1.000
_cell.length_c   1.000
_cell.angle_alpha   90.00
_cell.angle_beta   90.00
_cell.angle_gamma   90.00
#
_symmetry.space_group_name_H-M   'P 1'
#
loop_
_entity.id
_entity.type
_entity.pdbx_description
1 polymer ?
#
loop_
_entity_poly.entity_id
_entity_poly.type
_entity_poly.pdbx_seq_one_letter_code
_entity_poly.pdbx_strand_id
1 'polypeptide(L)'
;MEKTLFAQTAEIKGKDAADSFTASFQFTPTEEKLKQTRGSLFFLSQVKAPSLEKALPINRELFEFFRGRFYTGVGSNLKALEEALDHLKEFLKNREMQAEILVATLWGSVLYVAKTGSVGLLLARRGTAKEVDFAKVASGALEDKDTVLLANEAFLDTINLGALGKIAEKGDFAEIAADLQNEYREKEGTALALRLSVQEPIEKTKEVLIADLDEVEEVEEGFKSGFARGLPLHWPPLNLNFYFSRRLKVWLDGTFVKIAPLVKEYSRKVAFLILSPWLPREPGVLGDEEARKRKRIIEIAAVLIVVLLASVFITAFSRGRRVEAERREKVIVSVEQKLSEAESLRNVNPASAANLISEAEKELEKLPAKDQKVASLREKIKTLSAEISRVYQVGLETFVDLSSQKGGIASQRLKLTSGFLFVLDTGTGSVYRVDRKSKEVTVLVSEKKDLQTIADDGDFLYFQTKEGVWRIDIQTKVEKDQVDSSKKWQKLTAADTYRGSLYLLDAGAKQVWKYTSTGGGLVGPQNYLVETPTETPVGFAVDGAIWLVSKNNLDKYFTGKREKFELKNLPSSFGEVADVYTREGLTNLYIFDKGSGGVFVIEKATGNYGAVYKDDKLKGAKSIVVDESGKTVYVLIENTIYSFSFK
;
A
#
# COMPACT_ATOMS: atom_id res chain seq x y z
N MET A 1 -25.25 11.47 -11.89
CA MET A 1 -24.71 11.21 -13.24
C MET A 1 -23.25 11.56 -13.15
N GLU A 2 -22.37 10.58 -13.39
CA GLU A 2 -20.93 10.80 -13.41
C GLU A 2 -20.61 11.76 -14.56
N LYS A 3 -19.84 12.82 -14.27
CA LYS A 3 -19.29 13.70 -15.30
C LYS A 3 -18.22 12.90 -16.04
N THR A 4 -18.53 12.36 -17.21
CA THR A 4 -17.55 11.69 -18.07
C THR A 4 -16.69 12.75 -18.74
N LEU A 5 -15.42 12.82 -18.34
CA LEU A 5 -14.41 13.65 -19.01
C LEU A 5 -14.11 13.04 -20.37
N PHE A 6 -14.15 13.86 -21.42
CA PHE A 6 -13.77 13.48 -22.78
C PHE A 6 -12.84 14.54 -23.36
N ALA A 7 -11.86 14.11 -24.17
CA ALA A 7 -11.02 15.02 -24.93
C ALA A 7 -11.58 15.20 -26.33
N GLN A 8 -11.95 16.43 -26.66
CA GLN A 8 -12.18 16.82 -28.05
C GLN A 8 -10.84 16.90 -28.76
N THR A 9 -10.78 16.41 -30.00
CA THR A 9 -9.53 16.30 -30.75
C THR A 9 -9.64 16.96 -32.12
N ALA A 10 -8.56 17.60 -32.57
CA ALA A 10 -8.46 18.16 -33.92
C ALA A 10 -7.03 18.00 -34.43
N GLU A 11 -6.87 17.60 -35.69
CA GLU A 11 -5.58 17.62 -36.37
C GLU A 11 -5.34 19.01 -36.96
N ILE A 12 -4.18 19.60 -36.65
CA ILE A 12 -3.72 20.87 -37.21
C ILE A 12 -2.60 20.54 -38.20
N LYS A 13 -2.88 20.70 -39.49
CA LYS A 13 -1.94 20.35 -40.57
C LYS A 13 -1.37 21.60 -41.23
N GLY A 14 -0.06 21.75 -41.13
CA GLY A 14 0.73 22.63 -41.98
C GLY A 14 1.30 21.89 -43.19
N LYS A 15 2.38 22.43 -43.76
CA LYS A 15 3.19 21.78 -44.80
C LYS A 15 4.06 20.70 -44.15
N ASP A 16 4.09 19.52 -44.77
CA ASP A 16 5.05 18.48 -44.39
C ASP A 16 6.45 18.90 -44.81
N ALA A 17 7.45 18.59 -43.97
CA ALA A 17 8.85 18.72 -44.35
C ALA A 17 9.19 17.69 -45.44
N ALA A 18 10.16 18.02 -46.31
CA ALA A 18 10.57 17.13 -47.40
C ALA A 18 10.89 15.71 -46.89
N ASP A 19 10.30 14.69 -47.53
CA ASP A 19 10.45 13.27 -47.22
C ASP A 19 10.07 12.84 -45.78
N SER A 20 9.29 13.65 -45.04
CA SER A 20 8.89 13.35 -43.66
C SER A 20 7.41 13.57 -43.44
N PHE A 21 6.68 12.50 -43.12
CA PHE A 21 5.23 12.50 -43.07
C PHE A 21 4.72 12.19 -41.66
N THR A 22 3.82 13.05 -41.16
CA THR A 22 3.23 12.92 -39.83
C THR A 22 1.83 12.32 -39.91
N ALA A 23 1.51 11.39 -39.02
CA ALA A 23 0.17 10.86 -38.84
C ALA A 23 -0.22 10.88 -37.36
N SER A 24 -1.51 11.06 -37.10
CA SER A 24 -2.07 11.00 -35.76
C SER A 24 -3.14 9.91 -35.65
N PHE A 25 -3.22 9.27 -34.49
CA PHE A 25 -4.17 8.21 -34.21
C PHE A 25 -4.77 8.40 -32.82
N GLN A 26 -6.05 8.03 -32.70
CA GLN A 26 -6.78 8.02 -31.45
C GLN A 26 -7.41 6.65 -31.24
N PHE A 27 -7.38 6.17 -30.00
CA PHE A 27 -8.10 4.96 -29.60
C PHE A 27 -8.66 5.10 -28.20
N THR A 28 -9.96 4.87 -28.08
CA THR A 28 -10.66 4.74 -26.79
C THR A 28 -11.20 3.32 -26.69
N PRO A 29 -10.83 2.55 -25.65
CA PRO A 29 -11.32 1.18 -25.49
C PRO A 29 -12.84 1.13 -25.34
N THR A 30 -13.47 0.16 -25.99
CA THR A 30 -14.89 -0.18 -25.79
C THR A 30 -15.12 -0.98 -24.51
N GLU A 31 -14.10 -1.71 -24.04
CA GLU A 31 -14.15 -2.46 -22.79
C GLU A 31 -14.06 -1.52 -21.58
N GLU A 32 -15.08 -1.55 -20.73
CA GLU A 32 -15.18 -0.69 -19.55
C GLU A 32 -13.98 -0.85 -18.61
N LYS A 33 -13.45 -2.08 -18.47
CA LYS A 33 -12.26 -2.37 -17.66
C LYS A 33 -11.01 -1.64 -18.16
N LEU A 34 -10.73 -1.70 -19.48
CA LEU A 34 -9.57 -1.03 -20.06
C LEU A 34 -9.74 0.49 -20.06
N LYS A 35 -10.97 0.98 -20.26
CA LYS A 35 -11.28 2.40 -20.13
C LYS A 35 -11.02 2.90 -18.70
N GLN A 36 -11.36 2.12 -17.68
CA GLN A 36 -11.13 2.44 -16.28
C GLN A 36 -9.68 2.30 -15.83
N THR A 37 -8.85 1.46 -16.47
CA THR A 37 -7.44 1.27 -16.08
C THR A 37 -6.44 2.07 -16.91
N ARG A 38 -6.70 2.25 -18.20
CA ARG A 38 -5.76 2.82 -19.18
C ARG A 38 -6.24 4.11 -19.85
N GLY A 39 -7.54 4.39 -19.88
CA GLY A 39 -8.07 5.61 -20.49
C GLY A 39 -8.00 5.63 -22.01
N SER A 40 -7.98 6.82 -22.61
CA SER A 40 -7.91 7.03 -24.07
C SER A 40 -6.48 7.32 -24.53
N LEU A 41 -6.06 6.71 -25.62
CA LEU A 41 -4.73 6.85 -26.21
C LEU A 41 -4.75 7.78 -27.43
N PHE A 42 -3.79 8.68 -27.48
CA PHE A 42 -3.49 9.60 -28.58
C PHE A 42 -2.03 9.40 -28.99
N PHE A 43 -1.78 9.29 -30.29
CA PHE A 43 -0.48 8.92 -30.81
C PHE A 43 -0.16 9.78 -32.02
N LEU A 44 0.99 10.46 -31.99
CA LEU A 44 1.53 11.23 -33.09
C LEU A 44 2.84 10.55 -33.50
N SER A 45 2.99 10.24 -34.79
CA SER A 45 4.24 9.71 -35.31
C SER A 45 4.64 10.37 -36.62
N GLN A 46 5.93 10.67 -36.75
CA GLN A 46 6.56 11.17 -37.95
C GLN A 46 7.57 10.16 -38.45
N VAL A 47 7.48 9.80 -39.73
CA VAL A 47 8.36 8.82 -40.38
C VAL A 47 8.91 9.39 -41.68
N LYS A 48 10.15 9.04 -41.99
CA LYS A 48 10.74 9.37 -43.28
C LYS A 48 10.27 8.39 -44.34
N ALA A 49 9.69 8.89 -45.43
CA ALA A 49 9.23 8.07 -46.54
C ALA A 49 9.22 8.86 -47.86
N PRO A 50 9.24 8.21 -49.04
CA PRO A 50 9.23 8.90 -50.33
C PRO A 50 7.86 9.52 -50.70
N SER A 51 6.79 9.07 -50.05
CA SER A 51 5.42 9.56 -50.30
C SER A 51 4.52 9.28 -49.10
N LEU A 52 3.45 10.05 -48.98
CA LEU A 52 2.42 9.87 -47.96
C LEU A 52 1.80 8.46 -47.99
N GLU A 53 1.58 7.92 -49.19
CA GLU A 53 1.04 6.56 -49.40
C GLU A 53 1.94 5.47 -48.80
N LYS A 54 3.26 5.68 -48.78
CA LYS A 54 4.22 4.76 -48.16
C LYS A 54 4.38 5.01 -46.66
N ALA A 55 4.22 6.25 -46.20
CA ALA A 55 4.32 6.61 -44.79
C ALA A 55 3.15 6.09 -43.95
N LEU A 56 1.91 6.18 -44.47
CA LEU A 56 0.71 5.87 -43.69
C LEU A 56 0.64 4.42 -43.19
N PRO A 57 0.99 3.38 -44.00
CA PRO A 57 1.05 2.00 -43.52
C PRO A 57 2.08 1.81 -42.39
N ILE A 58 3.24 2.46 -42.49
CA ILE A 58 4.30 2.41 -41.46
C ILE A 58 3.79 3.04 -40.16
N ASN A 59 3.24 4.24 -40.24
CA ASN A 59 2.64 4.93 -39.09
C ASN A 59 1.55 4.09 -38.41
N ARG A 60 0.69 3.43 -39.20
CA ARG A 60 -0.34 2.52 -38.67
C ARG A 60 0.25 1.29 -37.99
N GLU A 61 1.32 0.69 -38.55
CA GLU A 61 2.02 -0.43 -37.92
C GLU A 61 2.61 -0.03 -36.56
N LEU A 62 3.27 1.14 -36.49
CA LEU A 62 3.83 1.67 -35.24
C LEU A 62 2.76 1.92 -34.17
N PHE A 63 1.63 2.51 -34.58
CA PHE A 63 0.50 2.73 -33.69
C PHE A 63 -0.10 1.42 -33.15
N GLU A 64 -0.34 0.45 -34.02
CA GLU A 64 -0.91 -0.85 -33.64
C GLU A 64 0.03 -1.65 -32.71
N PHE A 65 1.33 -1.64 -33.00
CA PHE A 65 2.35 -2.24 -32.13
C PHE A 65 2.34 -1.59 -30.74
N PHE A 66 2.40 -0.25 -30.70
CA PHE A 66 2.41 0.48 -29.43
C PHE A 66 1.13 0.25 -28.65
N ARG A 67 -0.03 0.37 -29.31
CA ARG A 67 -1.36 0.14 -28.71
C ARG A 67 -1.45 -1.24 -28.09
N GLY A 68 -1.06 -2.28 -28.82
CA GLY A 68 -1.08 -3.66 -28.33
C GLY A 68 -0.26 -3.83 -27.05
N ARG A 69 0.96 -3.26 -27.00
CA ARG A 69 1.83 -3.32 -25.82
C ARG A 69 1.30 -2.49 -24.66
N PHE A 70 0.83 -1.28 -24.92
CA PHE A 70 0.35 -0.37 -23.88
C PHE A 70 -0.87 -0.94 -23.13
N TYR A 71 -1.87 -1.44 -23.86
CA TYR A 71 -3.10 -1.96 -23.24
C TYR A 71 -2.92 -3.36 -22.62
N THR A 72 -1.87 -4.10 -22.96
CA THR A 72 -1.52 -5.39 -22.32
C THR A 72 -0.50 -5.24 -21.19
N GLY A 73 0.15 -4.08 -21.07
CA GLY A 73 1.12 -3.79 -20.02
C GLY A 73 0.53 -3.90 -18.62
N VAL A 74 1.38 -4.14 -17.62
CA VAL A 74 1.00 -4.28 -16.21
C VAL A 74 1.55 -3.10 -15.40
N GLY A 75 0.85 -2.69 -14.34
CA GLY A 75 1.26 -1.55 -13.50
C GLY A 75 0.73 -0.21 -13.99
N SER A 76 1.36 0.89 -13.57
CA SER A 76 0.87 2.26 -13.82
C SER A 76 0.86 2.64 -15.31
N ASN A 77 0.13 3.70 -15.67
CA ASN A 77 0.11 4.24 -17.05
C ASN A 77 1.49 4.76 -17.47
N LEU A 78 2.22 5.38 -16.56
CA LEU A 78 3.58 5.86 -16.83
C LEU A 78 4.53 4.70 -17.14
N LYS A 79 4.51 3.64 -16.31
CA LYS A 79 5.33 2.45 -16.54
C LYS A 79 4.95 1.72 -17.84
N ALA A 80 3.66 1.55 -18.10
CA ALA A 80 3.22 0.88 -19.33
C ALA A 80 3.54 1.69 -20.60
N LEU A 81 3.46 3.02 -20.54
CA LEU A 81 3.91 3.90 -21.63
C LEU A 81 5.43 3.77 -21.84
N GLU A 82 6.20 3.74 -20.76
CA GLU A 82 7.66 3.59 -20.83
C GLU A 82 8.06 2.25 -21.46
N GLU A 83 7.50 1.13 -20.98
CA GLU A 83 7.76 -0.20 -21.50
C GLU A 83 7.32 -0.34 -22.97
N ALA A 84 6.13 0.18 -23.32
CA ALA A 84 5.65 0.17 -24.71
C ALA A 84 6.55 0.99 -25.63
N LEU A 85 7.06 2.13 -25.16
CA LEU A 85 7.97 2.98 -25.91
C LEU A 85 9.36 2.34 -26.09
N ASP A 86 9.88 1.66 -25.06
CA ASP A 86 11.16 0.96 -25.16
C ASP A 86 11.09 -0.22 -26.13
N HIS A 87 10.00 -1.00 -26.09
CA HIS A 87 9.75 -2.03 -27.09
C HIS A 87 9.60 -1.46 -28.51
N LEU A 88 9.00 -0.28 -28.65
CA LEU A 88 8.87 0.38 -29.94
C LEU A 88 10.23 0.88 -30.46
N LYS A 89 11.09 1.41 -29.60
CA LYS A 89 12.47 1.78 -29.95
C LYS A 89 13.27 0.57 -30.42
N GLU A 90 13.13 -0.56 -29.74
CA GLU A 90 13.75 -1.83 -30.14
C GLU A 90 13.21 -2.31 -31.50
N PHE A 91 11.89 -2.22 -31.72
CA PHE A 91 11.26 -2.53 -33.00
C PHE A 91 11.79 -1.67 -34.15
N LEU A 92 11.94 -0.35 -33.93
CA LEU A 92 12.51 0.58 -34.90
C LEU A 92 13.97 0.24 -35.22
N LYS A 93 14.78 -0.03 -34.19
CA LYS A 93 16.19 -0.40 -34.32
C LYS A 93 16.36 -1.68 -35.15
N ASN A 94 15.54 -2.70 -34.88
CA ASN A 94 15.60 -3.99 -35.57
C ASN A 94 15.22 -3.92 -37.05
N ARG A 95 14.49 -2.87 -37.46
CA ARG A 95 14.10 -2.63 -38.86
C ARG A 95 14.88 -1.50 -39.53
N GLU A 96 15.89 -0.94 -38.86
CA GLU A 96 16.68 0.19 -39.33
C GLU A 96 15.82 1.40 -39.75
N MET A 97 14.69 1.61 -39.06
CA MET A 97 13.76 2.70 -39.35
C MET A 97 13.97 3.88 -38.38
N GLN A 98 13.88 5.10 -38.91
CA GLN A 98 13.86 6.32 -38.10
C GLN A 98 12.42 6.82 -38.00
N ALA A 99 11.93 6.97 -36.76
CA ALA A 99 10.62 7.52 -36.47
C ALA A 99 10.68 8.38 -35.21
N GLU A 100 9.92 9.48 -35.21
CA GLU A 100 9.71 10.32 -34.04
C GLU A 100 8.28 10.15 -33.57
N ILE A 101 8.10 9.96 -32.27
CA ILE A 101 6.83 9.47 -31.73
C ILE A 101 6.55 10.17 -30.41
N LEU A 102 5.35 10.75 -30.32
CA LEU A 102 4.80 11.36 -29.12
C LEU A 102 3.45 10.72 -28.82
N VAL A 103 3.33 10.18 -27.62
CA VAL A 103 2.13 9.48 -27.16
C VAL A 103 1.57 10.22 -25.97
N ALA A 104 0.25 10.37 -25.93
CA ALA A 104 -0.47 10.84 -24.76
C ALA A 104 -1.61 9.89 -24.40
N THR A 105 -1.78 9.63 -23.12
CA THR A 105 -2.90 8.85 -22.58
C THR A 105 -3.66 9.71 -21.59
N LEU A 106 -4.95 9.94 -21.86
CA LEU A 106 -5.84 10.63 -20.94
C LEU A 106 -6.59 9.61 -20.08
N TRP A 107 -6.29 9.59 -18.78
CA TRP A 107 -6.95 8.74 -17.80
C TRP A 107 -7.54 9.60 -16.68
N GLY A 108 -8.87 9.68 -16.64
CA GLY A 108 -9.58 10.64 -15.78
C GLY A 108 -9.24 12.08 -16.17
N SER A 109 -8.64 12.84 -15.25
CA SER A 109 -8.14 14.21 -15.48
C SER A 109 -6.60 14.26 -15.62
N VAL A 110 -5.91 13.12 -15.69
CA VAL A 110 -4.45 13.06 -15.76
C VAL A 110 -4.03 12.68 -17.17
N LEU A 111 -3.13 13.48 -17.75
CA LEU A 111 -2.46 13.18 -19.01
C LEU A 111 -1.10 12.55 -18.73
N TYR A 112 -0.89 11.35 -19.25
CA TYR A 112 0.41 10.67 -19.25
C TYR A 112 1.01 10.77 -20.64
N VAL A 113 2.27 11.20 -20.75
CA VAL A 113 2.92 11.40 -22.04
C VAL A 113 4.24 10.65 -22.12
N ALA A 114 4.60 10.23 -23.33
CA ALA A 114 5.84 9.53 -23.62
C ALA A 114 6.37 9.94 -24.99
N LYS A 115 7.69 10.13 -25.13
CA LYS A 115 8.28 10.57 -26.40
C LYS A 115 9.61 9.93 -26.78
N THR A 116 9.86 9.87 -28.09
CA THR A 116 11.15 9.55 -28.70
C THR A 116 11.37 10.40 -29.94
N GLY A 117 12.58 10.96 -30.12
CA GLY A 117 12.89 11.90 -31.20
C GLY A 117 12.56 13.36 -30.85
N SER A 118 12.65 14.24 -31.84
CA SER A 118 12.44 15.69 -31.71
C SER A 118 10.96 16.07 -31.77
N VAL A 119 10.19 15.60 -30.80
CA VAL A 119 8.76 15.91 -30.65
C VAL A 119 8.49 16.54 -29.29
N GLY A 120 7.39 17.30 -29.17
CA GLY A 120 7.12 18.11 -28.00
C GLY A 120 5.64 18.33 -27.71
N LEU A 121 5.37 18.75 -26.48
CA LEU A 121 4.04 18.93 -25.93
C LEU A 121 3.85 20.40 -25.55
N LEU A 122 2.83 21.04 -26.09
CA LEU A 122 2.43 22.39 -25.67
C LEU A 122 1.19 22.30 -24.78
N LEU A 123 1.19 23.03 -23.67
CA LEU A 123 0.03 23.19 -22.79
C LEU A 123 -0.39 24.65 -22.77
N ALA A 124 -1.63 24.91 -23.16
CA ALA A 124 -2.28 26.20 -23.03
C ALA A 124 -3.32 26.16 -21.90
N ARG A 125 -3.12 26.99 -20.88
CA ARG A 125 -3.94 27.11 -19.68
C ARG A 125 -4.18 28.58 -19.36
N ARG A 126 -5.45 28.95 -19.19
CA ARG A 126 -5.89 30.30 -18.76
C ARG A 126 -5.22 31.44 -19.54
N GLY A 127 -5.23 31.36 -20.87
CA GLY A 127 -4.66 32.40 -21.74
C GLY A 127 -3.14 32.35 -21.92
N THR A 128 -2.43 31.43 -21.24
CA THR A 128 -0.97 31.28 -21.33
C THR A 128 -0.61 29.92 -21.93
N ALA A 129 0.38 29.87 -22.83
CA ALA A 129 0.89 28.62 -23.37
C ALA A 129 2.38 28.43 -23.08
N LYS A 130 2.77 27.17 -22.83
CA LYS A 130 4.16 26.77 -22.60
C LYS A 130 4.43 25.42 -23.24
N GLU A 131 5.67 25.24 -23.70
CA GLU A 131 6.19 23.91 -23.98
C GLU A 131 6.52 23.19 -22.66
N VAL A 132 6.12 21.93 -22.58
CA VAL A 132 6.37 21.05 -21.43
C VAL A 132 7.66 20.29 -21.70
N ASP A 133 8.70 20.60 -20.92
CA ASP A 133 9.97 19.89 -20.99
C ASP A 133 9.90 18.57 -20.19
N PHE A 134 10.22 17.46 -20.86
CA PHE A 134 10.36 16.15 -20.25
C PHE A 134 11.28 15.27 -21.11
N ALA A 135 12.04 14.38 -20.47
CA ALA A 135 13.05 13.59 -21.18
C ALA A 135 12.47 12.40 -21.97
N LYS A 136 11.67 11.55 -21.32
CA LYS A 136 11.16 10.29 -21.90
C LYS A 136 9.68 10.07 -21.62
N VAL A 137 9.29 10.15 -20.36
CA VAL A 137 7.91 10.00 -19.89
C VAL A 137 7.59 11.06 -18.83
N ALA A 138 6.35 11.51 -18.79
CA ALA A 138 5.86 12.44 -17.78
C ALA A 138 4.36 12.24 -17.53
N SER A 139 3.85 12.84 -16.45
CA SER A 139 2.41 12.88 -16.15
C SER A 139 2.02 14.21 -15.53
N GLY A 140 0.83 14.71 -15.85
CA GLY A 140 0.31 15.96 -15.28
C GLY A 140 -1.21 15.99 -15.26
N ALA A 141 -1.77 16.66 -14.24
CA ALA A 141 -3.20 16.89 -14.15
C ALA A 141 -3.62 18.03 -15.10
N LEU A 142 -4.68 17.79 -15.86
CA LEU A 142 -5.35 18.77 -16.70
C LEU A 142 -6.54 19.41 -15.96
N GLU A 143 -6.73 20.69 -16.18
CA GLU A 143 -7.89 21.46 -15.75
C GLU A 143 -8.95 21.52 -16.87
N ASP A 144 -10.19 21.85 -16.49
CA ASP A 144 -11.25 22.09 -17.47
C ASP A 144 -10.81 23.17 -18.47
N LYS A 145 -11.08 22.94 -19.76
CA LYS A 145 -10.71 23.79 -20.91
C LYS A 145 -9.22 23.87 -21.24
N ASP A 146 -8.35 23.14 -20.55
CA ASP A 146 -6.95 23.01 -20.95
C ASP A 146 -6.87 22.50 -22.40
N THR A 147 -6.00 23.14 -23.18
CA THR A 147 -5.71 22.72 -24.56
C THR A 147 -4.28 22.24 -24.63
N VAL A 148 -4.10 21.02 -25.09
CA VAL A 148 -2.80 20.33 -25.21
C VAL A 148 -2.53 20.06 -26.68
N LEU A 149 -1.33 20.37 -27.16
CA LEU A 149 -0.91 20.06 -28.53
C LEU A 149 0.26 19.09 -28.48
N LEU A 150 0.09 17.93 -29.12
CA LEU A 150 1.16 16.99 -29.44
C LEU A 150 1.74 17.44 -30.78
N ALA A 151 3.01 17.84 -30.84
CA ALA A 151 3.58 18.50 -32.01
C ALA A 151 4.92 17.89 -32.43
N ASN A 152 5.21 17.95 -33.73
CA ASN A 152 6.54 17.66 -34.27
C ASN A 152 7.47 18.89 -34.20
N GLU A 153 8.77 18.69 -34.40
CA GLU A 153 9.80 19.74 -34.31
C GLU A 153 9.45 20.98 -35.14
N ALA A 154 9.07 20.80 -36.41
CA ALA A 154 8.73 21.90 -37.31
C ALA A 154 7.55 22.76 -36.79
N PHE A 155 6.58 22.15 -36.11
CA PHE A 155 5.49 22.90 -35.50
C PHE A 155 5.94 23.66 -34.24
N LEU A 156 6.83 23.08 -33.44
CA LEU A 156 7.39 23.74 -32.24
C LEU A 156 8.26 24.95 -32.60
N ASP A 157 8.98 24.88 -33.72
CA ASP A 157 9.83 25.97 -34.20
C ASP A 157 9.03 27.16 -34.76
N THR A 158 7.79 26.91 -35.23
CA THR A 158 6.97 27.92 -35.91
C THR A 158 5.83 28.50 -35.06
N ILE A 159 5.57 27.92 -33.89
CA ILE A 159 4.46 28.33 -33.02
C ILE A 159 4.77 29.59 -32.21
N ASN A 160 3.83 30.54 -32.21
CA ASN A 160 3.85 31.65 -31.28
C ASN A 160 3.05 31.29 -30.02
N LEU A 161 3.73 31.02 -28.91
CA LEU A 161 3.10 30.66 -27.63
C LEU A 161 2.13 31.73 -27.10
N GLY A 162 2.40 33.00 -27.36
CA GLY A 162 1.51 34.10 -26.97
C GLY A 162 0.20 34.11 -27.78
N ALA A 163 0.26 33.78 -29.08
CA ALA A 163 -0.92 33.63 -29.92
C ALA A 163 -1.72 32.37 -29.53
N LEU A 164 -1.03 31.25 -29.31
CA LEU A 164 -1.64 29.99 -28.86
C LEU A 164 -2.42 30.17 -27.56
N GLY A 165 -1.84 30.87 -26.58
CA GLY A 165 -2.51 31.16 -25.30
C GLY A 165 -3.84 31.90 -25.50
N LYS A 166 -3.85 32.92 -26.36
CA LYS A 166 -5.06 33.71 -26.67
C LYS A 166 -6.11 32.91 -27.43
N ILE A 167 -5.69 32.09 -28.40
CA ILE A 167 -6.61 31.24 -29.17
C ILE A 167 -7.25 30.21 -28.23
N ALA A 168 -6.47 29.58 -27.35
CA ALA A 168 -6.94 28.56 -26.41
C ALA A 168 -7.96 29.06 -25.36
N GLU A 169 -8.05 30.38 -25.13
CA GLU A 169 -9.01 31.00 -24.22
C GLU A 169 -10.45 31.02 -24.78
N LYS A 170 -10.62 30.85 -26.09
CA LYS A 170 -11.94 30.83 -26.73
C LYS A 170 -12.83 29.70 -26.19
N GLY A 171 -14.14 29.93 -26.13
CA GLY A 171 -15.08 29.00 -25.50
C GLY A 171 -15.30 27.70 -26.27
N ASP A 172 -15.37 27.77 -27.60
CA ASP A 172 -15.64 26.63 -28.47
C ASP A 172 -14.34 26.01 -29.02
N PHE A 173 -14.20 24.69 -28.90
CA PHE A 173 -13.05 23.96 -29.46
C PHE A 173 -13.04 23.93 -30.99
N ALA A 174 -14.20 23.94 -31.64
CA ALA A 174 -14.27 23.96 -33.10
C ALA A 174 -13.67 25.27 -33.65
N GLU A 175 -13.96 26.40 -33.00
CA GLU A 175 -13.37 27.70 -33.33
C GLU A 175 -11.85 27.71 -33.09
N ILE A 176 -11.39 27.20 -31.95
CA ILE A 176 -9.95 27.05 -31.65
C ILE A 176 -9.23 26.26 -32.74
N ALA A 177 -9.80 25.10 -33.12
CA ALA A 177 -9.21 24.25 -34.14
C ALA A 177 -9.17 24.95 -35.51
N ALA A 178 -10.23 25.68 -35.88
CA ALA A 178 -10.27 26.43 -37.12
C ALA A 178 -9.26 27.59 -37.14
N ASP A 179 -9.10 28.32 -36.04
CA ASP A 179 -8.12 29.40 -35.93
C ASP A 179 -6.69 28.88 -36.01
N LEU A 180 -6.37 27.81 -35.28
CA LEU A 180 -5.08 27.13 -35.38
C LEU A 180 -4.86 26.59 -36.80
N GLN A 181 -5.86 25.98 -37.41
CA GLN A 181 -5.73 25.48 -38.78
C GLN A 181 -5.49 26.61 -39.79
N ASN A 182 -6.11 27.78 -39.63
CA ASN A 182 -5.90 28.94 -40.49
C ASN A 182 -4.53 29.60 -40.28
N GLU A 183 -4.08 29.73 -39.03
CA GLU A 183 -2.77 30.32 -38.70
C GLU A 183 -1.60 29.46 -39.20
N TYR A 184 -1.77 28.13 -39.19
CA TYR A 184 -0.69 27.17 -39.49
C TYR A 184 -0.79 26.50 -40.86
N ARG A 185 -1.80 26.81 -41.67
CA ARG A 185 -1.97 26.23 -43.03
C ARG A 185 -0.74 26.40 -43.93
N GLU A 186 -0.07 27.55 -43.85
CA GLU A 186 1.07 27.88 -44.73
C GLU A 186 2.44 27.62 -44.10
N LYS A 187 2.48 27.28 -42.80
CA LYS A 187 3.70 27.00 -42.02
C LYS A 187 4.01 25.51 -42.07
N GLU A 188 5.27 25.14 -41.82
CA GLU A 188 5.65 23.73 -41.70
C GLU A 188 5.27 23.16 -40.33
N GLY A 189 4.93 21.88 -40.30
CA GLY A 189 4.66 21.14 -39.07
C GLY A 189 3.21 20.67 -38.92
N THR A 190 3.03 19.67 -38.06
CA THR A 190 1.73 19.06 -37.76
C THR A 190 1.58 18.89 -36.25
N ALA A 191 0.39 19.16 -35.74
CA ALA A 191 0.04 18.94 -34.35
C ALA A 191 -1.32 18.25 -34.19
N LEU A 192 -1.45 17.44 -33.13
CA LEU A 192 -2.73 16.90 -32.65
C LEU A 192 -3.16 17.71 -31.43
N ALA A 193 -4.22 18.49 -31.57
CA ALA A 193 -4.82 19.28 -30.50
C ALA A 193 -5.83 18.44 -29.71
N LEU A 194 -5.75 18.53 -28.39
CA LEU A 194 -6.60 17.86 -27.41
C LEU A 194 -7.16 18.92 -26.47
N ARG A 195 -8.48 19.05 -26.35
CA ARG A 195 -9.10 19.90 -25.33
C ARG A 195 -9.90 19.07 -24.35
N LEU A 196 -9.58 19.22 -23.06
CA LEU A 196 -10.36 18.58 -22.01
C LEU A 196 -11.69 19.32 -21.84
N SER A 197 -12.79 18.61 -22.05
CA SER A 197 -14.13 19.14 -21.85
C SER A 197 -14.91 18.24 -20.90
N VAL A 198 -15.51 18.87 -19.88
CA VAL A 198 -16.49 18.22 -19.01
C VAL A 198 -17.82 18.24 -19.76
N GLN A 199 -18.19 17.13 -20.39
CA GLN A 199 -19.51 17.05 -21.00
C GLN A 199 -20.58 17.01 -19.88
N GLU A 200 -21.47 18.01 -19.84
CA GLU A 200 -22.75 17.83 -19.19
C GLU A 200 -23.50 16.72 -19.95
N PRO A 201 -24.14 15.76 -19.26
CA PRO A 201 -24.71 14.59 -19.90
C PRO A 201 -25.61 15.03 -21.05
N ILE A 202 -25.26 14.62 -22.29
CA ILE A 202 -26.17 14.76 -23.42
C ILE A 202 -27.42 13.97 -23.02
N GLU A 203 -28.52 14.66 -22.71
CA GLU A 203 -29.83 14.04 -22.74
C GLU A 203 -30.00 13.47 -24.13
N LYS A 204 -29.97 12.14 -24.25
CA LYS A 204 -30.45 11.50 -25.46
C LYS A 204 -31.88 11.98 -25.65
N THR A 205 -32.08 12.91 -26.57
CA THR A 205 -33.40 13.24 -27.07
C THR A 205 -33.99 11.94 -27.59
N LYS A 206 -34.95 11.41 -26.86
CA LYS A 206 -35.88 10.44 -27.44
C LYS A 206 -36.49 11.12 -28.65
N GLU A 207 -36.56 10.39 -29.76
CA GLU A 207 -37.38 10.79 -30.89
C GLU A 207 -38.78 11.16 -30.39
N VAL A 208 -39.15 12.41 -30.64
CA VAL A 208 -40.51 12.90 -30.47
C VAL A 208 -41.30 12.37 -31.66
N LEU A 209 -42.15 11.39 -31.42
CA LEU A 209 -43.34 11.19 -32.24
C LEU A 209 -44.33 12.29 -31.84
N ILE A 210 -44.53 13.25 -32.74
CA ILE A 210 -45.55 14.28 -32.60
C ILE A 210 -46.92 13.60 -32.70
N ALA A 211 -47.80 13.88 -31.74
CA ALA A 211 -49.21 14.00 -32.01
C ALA A 211 -49.75 15.14 -31.11
N ASP A 212 -50.24 16.15 -31.80
CA ASP A 212 -50.79 17.44 -31.37
C ASP A 212 -51.69 17.39 -30.11
N LEU A 213 -51.65 18.44 -29.29
CA LEU A 213 -52.71 19.47 -29.30
C LEU A 213 -52.51 20.52 -28.20
N ASP A 214 -52.87 21.72 -28.63
CA ASP A 214 -52.72 23.06 -28.07
C ASP A 214 -53.36 23.40 -26.71
N GLU A 215 -52.79 24.49 -26.16
CA GLU A 215 -53.40 25.67 -25.52
C GLU A 215 -53.86 25.71 -24.03
N VAL A 216 -53.01 26.40 -23.24
CA VAL A 216 -53.20 27.74 -22.61
C VAL A 216 -54.23 27.96 -21.47
N GLU A 217 -53.62 28.26 -20.31
CA GLU A 217 -53.86 29.30 -19.27
C GLU A 217 -55.01 29.30 -18.23
N GLU A 218 -54.56 29.53 -16.97
CA GLU A 218 -55.00 30.50 -15.93
C GLU A 218 -56.49 30.56 -15.48
N VAL A 219 -56.93 30.86 -14.23
CA VAL A 219 -56.36 31.28 -12.93
C VAL A 219 -57.52 31.31 -11.88
N GLU A 220 -57.14 31.26 -10.59
CA GLU A 220 -57.78 31.79 -9.35
C GLU A 220 -59.01 31.19 -8.62
N GLU A 221 -58.69 30.84 -7.35
CA GLU A 221 -59.25 31.25 -6.05
C GLU A 221 -60.73 31.15 -5.65
N GLY A 222 -60.94 30.65 -4.42
CA GLY A 222 -61.98 31.20 -3.54
C GLY A 222 -62.67 30.22 -2.58
N PHE A 223 -62.17 30.24 -1.35
CA PHE A 223 -62.91 30.25 -0.07
C PHE A 223 -63.55 29.01 0.60
N LYS A 224 -63.30 29.03 1.93
CA LYS A 224 -63.63 28.13 3.06
C LYS A 224 -65.14 28.20 3.39
N SER A 225 -65.81 27.21 3.98
CA SER A 225 -65.57 26.61 5.29
C SER A 225 -66.70 25.58 5.58
N GLY A 226 -66.50 24.71 6.58
CA GLY A 226 -67.62 24.23 7.41
C GLY A 226 -67.88 22.71 7.52
N PHE A 227 -67.76 22.24 8.77
CA PHE A 227 -68.58 21.23 9.48
C PHE A 227 -68.16 19.74 9.60
N ALA A 228 -67.78 19.44 10.86
CA ALA A 228 -68.40 18.51 11.84
C ALA A 228 -68.25 16.97 11.75
N ARG A 229 -67.81 16.44 12.91
CA ARG A 229 -68.00 15.08 13.47
C ARG A 229 -69.48 14.67 13.44
N GLY A 230 -69.93 13.41 13.40
CA GLY A 230 -69.33 12.07 13.46
C GLY A 230 -70.42 11.08 13.92
N LEU A 231 -70.32 9.78 13.57
CA LEU A 231 -70.74 8.55 14.31
C LEU A 231 -70.81 7.34 13.33
N PRO A 232 -70.75 6.08 13.83
CA PRO A 232 -69.99 5.00 13.21
C PRO A 232 -70.89 3.91 12.60
N LEU A 233 -70.36 3.19 11.60
CA LEU A 233 -70.98 2.00 11.04
C LEU A 233 -69.95 0.85 10.96
N HIS A 234 -70.27 -0.29 11.55
CA HIS A 234 -69.52 -1.55 11.42
C HIS A 234 -69.81 -2.19 10.05
N TRP A 235 -68.81 -2.79 9.40
CA TRP A 235 -68.97 -3.62 8.18
C TRP A 235 -68.07 -4.88 8.30
N PRO A 236 -68.47 -6.05 7.76
CA PRO A 236 -67.77 -7.33 7.89
C PRO A 236 -66.57 -7.45 6.92
N PRO A 237 -65.67 -8.44 7.08
CA PRO A 237 -64.36 -8.43 6.45
C PRO A 237 -64.42 -8.85 4.97
N LEU A 238 -64.01 -7.96 4.07
CA LEU A 238 -63.69 -8.34 2.68
C LEU A 238 -62.31 -8.97 2.62
N ASN A 239 -62.27 -10.24 2.22
CA ASN A 239 -61.03 -10.98 1.96
C ASN A 239 -60.66 -10.83 0.48
N LEU A 240 -59.78 -9.88 0.16
CA LEU A 240 -59.22 -9.69 -1.18
C LEU A 240 -57.88 -10.43 -1.28
N ASN A 241 -57.93 -11.60 -1.89
CA ASN A 241 -56.78 -12.45 -2.14
C ASN A 241 -56.00 -11.89 -3.36
N PHE A 242 -55.03 -11.01 -3.13
CA PHE A 242 -54.10 -10.57 -4.17
C PHE A 242 -52.91 -11.54 -4.24
N TYR A 243 -52.68 -12.11 -5.42
CA TYR A 243 -51.50 -12.92 -5.75
C TYR A 243 -50.23 -12.08 -5.61
N PHE A 244 -49.62 -12.10 -4.42
CA PHE A 244 -48.29 -11.55 -4.15
C PHE A 244 -47.23 -12.61 -4.49
N SER A 245 -46.35 -12.28 -5.42
CA SER A 245 -45.18 -13.11 -5.71
C SER A 245 -44.25 -13.18 -4.49
N ARG A 246 -43.77 -14.40 -4.22
CA ARG A 246 -43.02 -14.83 -3.02
C ARG A 246 -41.67 -14.14 -2.78
N ARG A 247 -41.29 -13.12 -3.55
CA ARG A 247 -39.95 -12.51 -3.51
C ARG A 247 -39.87 -11.18 -2.74
N LEU A 248 -40.99 -10.54 -2.41
CA LEU A 248 -41.01 -9.30 -1.61
C LEU A 248 -41.10 -9.53 -0.10
N LYS A 249 -41.30 -10.78 0.35
CA LYS A 249 -41.52 -11.12 1.77
C LYS A 249 -40.25 -11.11 2.63
N VAL A 250 -39.06 -11.04 2.03
CA VAL A 250 -37.78 -11.15 2.75
C VAL A 250 -37.12 -9.79 2.97
N TRP A 251 -37.57 -8.72 2.32
CA TRP A 251 -36.95 -7.40 2.44
C TRP A 251 -37.60 -6.47 3.50
N LEU A 252 -38.77 -6.83 4.05
CA LEU A 252 -39.59 -5.94 4.88
C LEU A 252 -39.80 -6.38 6.34
N ASP A 253 -38.95 -7.25 6.91
CA ASP A 253 -39.09 -7.70 8.31
C ASP A 253 -38.15 -6.97 9.31
N GLY A 254 -37.37 -5.98 8.88
CA GLY A 254 -36.36 -5.36 9.75
C GLY A 254 -36.74 -4.06 10.46
N THR A 255 -37.62 -3.23 9.89
CA THR A 255 -37.67 -1.80 10.29
C THR A 255 -39.05 -1.14 10.27
N PHE A 256 -40.15 -1.88 10.02
CA PHE A 256 -41.50 -1.30 9.93
C PHE A 256 -42.50 -1.72 11.02
N VAL A 257 -42.03 -2.25 12.17
CA VAL A 257 -42.93 -2.74 13.24
C VAL A 257 -43.44 -1.65 14.20
N LYS A 258 -43.06 -0.37 14.04
CA LYS A 258 -43.57 0.70 14.94
C LYS A 258 -44.40 1.81 14.27
N ILE A 259 -44.60 1.77 12.95
CA ILE A 259 -45.37 2.81 12.24
C ILE A 259 -46.64 2.23 11.57
N ALA A 260 -46.78 0.90 11.54
CA ALA A 260 -47.92 0.20 10.94
C ALA A 260 -49.31 0.58 11.51
N PRO A 261 -49.52 0.84 12.82
CA PRO A 261 -50.84 1.24 13.30
C PRO A 261 -51.18 2.70 12.96
N LEU A 262 -50.16 3.57 12.80
CA LEU A 262 -50.36 5.01 12.56
C LEU A 262 -50.63 5.32 11.08
N VAL A 263 -50.01 4.56 10.16
CA VAL A 263 -50.24 4.71 8.71
C VAL A 263 -51.56 4.08 8.28
N LYS A 264 -52.05 3.03 8.96
CA LYS A 264 -53.28 2.30 8.58
C LYS A 264 -54.56 3.13 8.78
N GLU A 265 -54.56 4.04 9.74
CA GLU A 265 -55.70 4.91 10.05
C GLU A 265 -55.74 6.15 9.14
N TYR A 266 -54.57 6.66 8.75
CA TYR A 266 -54.44 7.77 7.78
C TYR A 266 -54.57 7.32 6.33
N SER A 267 -54.04 6.15 5.94
CA SER A 267 -54.09 5.65 4.56
C SER A 267 -55.50 5.32 4.11
N ARG A 268 -56.40 4.92 5.02
CA ARG A 268 -57.83 4.71 4.70
C ARG A 268 -58.58 6.02 4.42
N LYS A 269 -58.27 7.09 5.14
CA LYS A 269 -58.85 8.43 4.88
C LYS A 269 -58.31 9.02 3.58
N VAL A 270 -57.02 8.82 3.30
CA VAL A 270 -56.38 9.25 2.05
C VAL A 270 -56.87 8.42 0.85
N ALA A 271 -57.04 7.11 1.00
CA ALA A 271 -57.61 6.24 -0.05
C ALA A 271 -59.08 6.56 -0.35
N PHE A 272 -59.88 6.92 0.65
CA PHE A 272 -61.26 7.40 0.44
C PHE A 272 -61.30 8.74 -0.30
N LEU A 273 -60.39 9.67 0.01
CA LEU A 273 -60.26 10.94 -0.71
C LEU A 273 -59.89 10.70 -2.20
N ILE A 274 -58.92 9.81 -2.45
CA ILE A 274 -58.38 9.51 -3.78
C ILE A 274 -59.34 8.67 -4.65
N LEU A 275 -60.08 7.72 -4.06
CA LEU A 275 -61.01 6.82 -4.78
C LEU A 275 -62.47 7.33 -4.78
N SER A 276 -62.77 8.42 -4.07
CA SER A 276 -64.10 9.05 -4.06
C SER A 276 -64.68 9.38 -5.45
N PRO A 277 -63.89 9.69 -6.50
CA PRO A 277 -64.43 9.97 -7.83
C PRO A 277 -64.88 8.71 -8.60
N TRP A 278 -64.46 7.52 -8.17
CA TRP A 278 -64.63 6.24 -8.87
C TRP A 278 -65.59 5.26 -8.15
N LEU A 279 -66.25 5.72 -7.09
CA LEU A 279 -67.32 4.97 -6.42
C LEU A 279 -68.68 5.39 -6.99
N PRO A 280 -69.55 4.44 -7.40
CA PRO A 280 -70.91 4.77 -7.83
C PRO A 280 -71.67 5.41 -6.65
N ARG A 281 -72.36 6.54 -6.87
CA ARG A 281 -73.15 7.22 -5.83
C ARG A 281 -74.60 7.40 -6.23
N GLU A 282 -75.45 7.20 -5.23
CA GLU A 282 -76.90 7.13 -5.28
C GLU A 282 -77.55 8.44 -5.77
N PRO A 283 -78.65 8.36 -6.55
CA PRO A 283 -79.32 9.52 -7.11
C PRO A 283 -80.19 10.22 -6.06
N GLY A 284 -79.97 11.53 -5.87
CA GLY A 284 -80.96 12.40 -5.23
C GLY A 284 -80.45 13.25 -4.06
N VAL A 285 -79.53 14.20 -4.30
CA VAL A 285 -79.43 15.42 -3.48
C VAL A 285 -79.03 16.59 -4.39
N LEU A 286 -79.91 17.57 -4.51
CA LEU A 286 -79.67 18.85 -5.18
C LEU A 286 -78.70 19.68 -4.32
N GLY A 287 -77.44 19.77 -4.73
CA GLY A 287 -76.43 20.61 -4.07
C GLY A 287 -75.62 21.36 -5.12
N ASP A 288 -75.42 22.65 -4.89
CA ASP A 288 -74.78 23.63 -5.78
C ASP A 288 -73.56 23.09 -6.56
N GLU A 289 -73.58 23.14 -7.89
CA GLU A 289 -72.53 22.56 -8.75
C GLU A 289 -71.16 23.20 -8.53
N GLU A 290 -71.14 24.50 -8.20
CA GLU A 290 -69.90 25.25 -7.98
C GLU A 290 -69.16 24.80 -6.72
N ALA A 291 -69.88 24.49 -5.65
CA ALA A 291 -69.31 23.98 -4.40
C ALA A 291 -68.70 22.57 -4.59
N ARG A 292 -69.26 21.76 -5.50
CA ARG A 292 -68.76 20.41 -5.85
C ARG A 292 -67.47 20.47 -6.69
N LYS A 293 -67.31 21.46 -7.58
CA LYS A 293 -66.06 21.68 -8.34
C LYS A 293 -64.94 22.21 -7.44
N ARG A 294 -65.22 23.20 -6.57
CA ARG A 294 -64.24 23.77 -5.63
C ARG A 294 -63.66 22.73 -4.66
N LYS A 295 -64.47 21.77 -4.18
CA LYS A 295 -63.99 20.66 -3.34
C LYS A 295 -63.04 19.69 -4.07
N ARG A 296 -63.31 19.32 -5.33
CA ARG A 296 -62.41 18.44 -6.11
C ARG A 296 -61.05 19.09 -6.36
N ILE A 297 -61.03 20.39 -6.64
CA ILE A 297 -59.78 21.13 -6.87
C ILE A 297 -58.91 21.13 -5.60
N ILE A 298 -59.53 21.32 -4.43
CA ILE A 298 -58.82 21.30 -3.14
C ILE A 298 -58.27 19.89 -2.81
N GLU A 299 -59.02 18.82 -3.11
CA GLU A 299 -58.56 17.44 -2.89
C GLU A 299 -57.40 17.05 -3.81
N ILE A 300 -57.46 17.46 -5.09
CA ILE A 300 -56.36 17.24 -6.05
C ILE A 300 -55.11 18.05 -5.64
N ALA A 301 -55.28 19.32 -5.25
CA ALA A 301 -54.19 20.16 -4.77
C ALA A 301 -53.52 19.59 -3.50
N ALA A 302 -54.30 19.04 -2.57
CA ALA A 302 -53.77 18.41 -1.37
C ALA A 302 -52.96 17.14 -1.67
N VAL A 303 -53.41 16.30 -2.62
CA VAL A 303 -52.65 15.11 -3.06
C VAL A 303 -51.34 15.53 -3.75
N LEU A 304 -51.37 16.57 -4.57
CA LEU A 304 -50.19 17.13 -5.24
C LEU A 304 -49.15 17.64 -4.22
N ILE A 305 -49.59 18.34 -3.17
CA ILE A 305 -48.71 18.80 -2.08
C ILE A 305 -48.06 17.62 -1.34
N VAL A 306 -48.81 16.55 -1.07
CA VAL A 306 -48.27 15.35 -0.40
C VAL A 306 -47.24 14.62 -1.27
N VAL A 307 -47.49 14.50 -2.59
CA VAL A 307 -46.53 13.92 -3.54
C VAL A 307 -45.26 14.79 -3.64
N LEU A 308 -45.42 16.11 -3.65
CA LEU A 308 -44.30 17.06 -3.66
C LEU A 308 -43.46 16.96 -2.39
N LEU A 309 -44.10 16.91 -1.21
CA LEU A 309 -43.41 16.73 0.07
C LEU A 309 -42.72 15.36 0.17
N ALA A 310 -43.34 14.29 -0.33
CA ALA A 310 -42.72 12.96 -0.40
C ALA A 310 -41.50 12.95 -1.34
N SER A 311 -41.60 13.63 -2.50
CA SER A 311 -40.48 13.79 -3.43
C SER A 311 -39.32 14.58 -2.81
N VAL A 312 -39.60 15.70 -2.15
CA VAL A 312 -38.60 16.50 -1.44
C VAL A 312 -37.98 15.70 -0.29
N PHE A 313 -38.78 14.94 0.47
CA PHE A 313 -38.30 14.10 1.56
C PHE A 313 -37.42 12.94 1.06
N ILE A 314 -37.82 12.24 -0.01
CA ILE A 314 -37.01 11.19 -0.66
C ILE A 314 -35.71 11.78 -1.21
N THR A 315 -35.77 12.98 -1.78
CA THR A 315 -34.60 13.68 -2.32
C THR A 315 -33.66 14.14 -1.20
N ALA A 316 -34.17 14.69 -0.10
CA ALA A 316 -33.38 15.10 1.06
C ALA A 316 -32.75 13.90 1.78
N PHE A 317 -33.50 12.80 1.96
CA PHE A 317 -33.02 11.58 2.61
C PHE A 317 -32.03 10.79 1.75
N SER A 318 -32.17 10.83 0.42
CA SER A 318 -31.21 10.22 -0.51
C SER A 318 -29.95 11.06 -0.75
N ARG A 319 -30.02 12.40 -0.60
CA ARG A 319 -28.85 13.29 -0.65
C ARG A 319 -27.85 12.98 0.47
N GLY A 320 -28.30 12.76 1.71
CA GLY A 320 -27.42 12.39 2.83
C GLY A 320 -26.64 11.10 2.60
N ARG A 321 -27.31 10.04 2.13
CA ARG A 321 -26.65 8.75 1.82
C ARG A 321 -25.71 8.81 0.63
N ARG A 322 -26.00 9.64 -0.38
CA ARG A 322 -25.13 9.85 -1.56
C ARG A 322 -23.85 10.59 -1.18
N VAL A 323 -23.93 11.66 -0.40
CA VAL A 323 -22.76 12.41 0.07
C VAL A 323 -21.85 11.57 0.98
N GLU A 324 -22.44 10.75 1.85
CA GLU A 324 -21.67 9.81 2.67
C GLU A 324 -21.04 8.70 1.81
N ALA A 325 -21.73 8.17 0.80
CA ALA A 325 -21.18 7.18 -0.11
C ALA A 325 -20.00 7.75 -0.92
N GLU A 326 -20.10 8.98 -1.42
CA GLU A 326 -19.02 9.67 -2.11
C GLU A 326 -17.82 9.94 -1.20
N ARG A 327 -18.05 10.37 0.05
CA ARG A 327 -16.95 10.53 1.03
C ARG A 327 -16.26 9.21 1.34
N ARG A 328 -17.03 8.12 1.49
CA ARG A 328 -16.48 6.78 1.71
C ARG A 328 -15.63 6.31 0.53
N GLU A 329 -16.13 6.46 -0.69
CA GLU A 329 -15.40 6.05 -1.90
C GLU A 329 -14.10 6.84 -2.07
N LYS A 330 -14.10 8.15 -1.77
CA LYS A 330 -12.87 8.96 -1.79
C LYS A 330 -11.82 8.46 -0.81
N VAL A 331 -12.21 8.07 0.40
CA VAL A 331 -11.28 7.51 1.40
C VAL A 331 -10.77 6.14 0.93
N ILE A 332 -11.63 5.29 0.38
CA ILE A 332 -11.25 3.99 -0.18
C ILE A 332 -10.20 4.14 -1.30
N VAL A 333 -10.45 5.02 -2.28
CA VAL A 333 -9.52 5.28 -3.38
C VAL A 333 -8.19 5.83 -2.87
N SER A 334 -8.21 6.75 -1.89
CA SER A 334 -6.97 7.27 -1.32
C SER A 334 -6.17 6.19 -0.59
N VAL A 335 -6.83 5.32 0.17
CA VAL A 335 -6.21 4.17 0.84
C VAL A 335 -5.60 3.21 -0.19
N GLU A 336 -6.33 2.88 -1.26
CA GLU A 336 -5.82 2.02 -2.34
C GLU A 336 -4.59 2.61 -3.04
N GLN A 337 -4.59 3.92 -3.31
CA GLN A 337 -3.45 4.60 -3.91
C GLN A 337 -2.22 4.55 -3.00
N LYS A 338 -2.38 4.87 -1.70
CA LYS A 338 -1.29 4.78 -0.72
C LYS A 338 -0.74 3.37 -0.59
N LEU A 339 -1.60 2.35 -0.63
CA LEU A 339 -1.15 0.95 -0.61
C LEU A 339 -0.39 0.55 -1.87
N SER A 340 -0.84 0.99 -3.04
CA SER A 340 -0.12 0.73 -4.30
C SER A 340 1.25 1.41 -4.32
N GLU A 341 1.36 2.62 -3.77
CA GLU A 341 2.62 3.35 -3.68
C GLU A 341 3.56 2.69 -2.65
N ALA A 342 3.04 2.31 -1.49
CA ALA A 342 3.78 1.54 -0.49
C ALA A 342 4.33 0.22 -1.07
N GLU A 343 3.54 -0.47 -1.88
CA GLU A 343 3.94 -1.72 -2.54
C GLU A 343 5.09 -1.49 -3.52
N SER A 344 5.07 -0.40 -4.28
CA SER A 344 6.18 -0.03 -5.17
C SER A 344 7.47 0.32 -4.42
N LEU A 345 7.34 0.94 -3.24
CA LEU A 345 8.46 1.37 -2.41
C LEU A 345 8.98 0.26 -1.49
N ARG A 346 8.28 -0.88 -1.36
CA ARG A 346 8.62 -1.98 -0.45
C ARG A 346 10.08 -2.40 -0.48
N ASN A 347 10.68 -2.48 -1.67
CA ASN A 347 12.06 -2.93 -1.85
C ASN A 347 13.06 -1.78 -1.96
N VAL A 348 12.59 -0.58 -2.31
CA VAL A 348 13.44 0.59 -2.58
C VAL A 348 13.63 1.43 -1.32
N ASN A 349 12.53 1.69 -0.61
CA ASN A 349 12.51 2.47 0.62
C ASN A 349 11.42 1.94 1.57
N PRO A 350 11.75 0.90 2.38
CA PRO A 350 10.82 0.31 3.34
C PRO A 350 10.28 1.31 4.36
N ALA A 351 11.05 2.33 4.72
CA ALA A 351 10.64 3.35 5.68
C ALA A 351 9.51 4.24 5.12
N SER A 352 9.65 4.71 3.88
CA SER A 352 8.58 5.46 3.20
C SER A 352 7.36 4.59 2.94
N ALA A 353 7.56 3.32 2.58
CA ALA A 353 6.47 2.36 2.39
C ALA A 353 5.69 2.13 3.69
N ALA A 354 6.37 2.04 4.85
CA ALA A 354 5.74 1.91 6.15
C ALA A 354 4.94 3.17 6.55
N ASN A 355 5.44 4.36 6.24
CA ASN A 355 4.73 5.62 6.49
C ASN A 355 3.41 5.69 5.69
N LEU A 356 3.45 5.34 4.40
CA LEU A 356 2.26 5.29 3.54
C LEU A 356 1.20 4.30 4.05
N ILE A 357 1.64 3.14 4.57
CA ILE A 357 0.74 2.19 5.22
C ILE A 357 0.12 2.78 6.48
N SER A 358 0.91 3.44 7.34
CA SER A 358 0.40 4.06 8.56
C SER A 358 -0.66 5.12 8.26
N GLU A 359 -0.43 5.93 7.22
CA GLU A 359 -1.41 6.91 6.75
C GLU A 359 -2.68 6.25 6.19
N ALA A 360 -2.53 5.19 5.39
CA ALA A 360 -3.64 4.40 4.87
C ALA A 360 -4.49 3.78 5.99
N GLU A 361 -3.85 3.27 7.05
CA GLU A 361 -4.52 2.70 8.22
C GLU A 361 -5.32 3.76 8.99
N LYS A 362 -4.73 4.93 9.27
CA LYS A 362 -5.42 6.07 9.92
C LYS A 362 -6.62 6.58 9.12
N GLU A 363 -6.55 6.54 7.80
CA GLU A 363 -7.67 6.92 6.94
C GLU A 363 -8.77 5.85 6.93
N LEU A 364 -8.40 4.58 6.93
CA LEU A 364 -9.34 3.46 6.95
C LEU A 364 -10.07 3.30 8.28
N GLU A 365 -9.47 3.70 9.41
CA GLU A 365 -10.12 3.73 10.73
C GLU A 365 -11.33 4.67 10.80
N LYS A 366 -11.36 5.71 9.95
CA LYS A 366 -12.49 6.65 9.87
C LYS A 366 -13.74 6.04 9.25
N LEU A 367 -13.63 4.83 8.68
CA LEU A 367 -14.72 4.12 8.01
C LEU A 367 -15.32 2.99 8.88
N PRO A 368 -16.64 2.74 8.78
CA PRO A 368 -17.29 1.68 9.54
C PRO A 368 -16.83 0.29 9.08
N ALA A 369 -16.47 -0.58 10.04
CA ALA A 369 -15.92 -1.92 9.79
C ALA A 369 -16.90 -2.95 9.16
N LYS A 370 -18.17 -2.59 8.98
CA LYS A 370 -19.22 -3.50 8.47
C LYS A 370 -19.20 -3.66 6.94
N ASP A 371 -18.40 -2.85 6.23
CA ASP A 371 -18.26 -2.89 4.77
C ASP A 371 -17.23 -3.94 4.34
N GLN A 372 -17.59 -4.76 3.34
CA GLN A 372 -16.75 -5.83 2.80
C GLN A 372 -15.48 -5.27 2.12
N LYS A 373 -15.55 -4.11 1.45
CA LYS A 373 -14.37 -3.46 0.86
C LYS A 373 -13.40 -3.00 1.94
N VAL A 374 -13.89 -2.36 3.00
CA VAL A 374 -13.08 -1.91 4.14
C VAL A 374 -12.40 -3.10 4.84
N ALA A 375 -13.11 -4.21 5.02
CA ALA A 375 -12.52 -5.43 5.56
C ALA A 375 -11.39 -5.98 4.66
N SER A 376 -11.59 -5.98 3.33
CA SER A 376 -10.56 -6.41 2.39
C SER A 376 -9.32 -5.51 2.37
N LEU A 377 -9.51 -4.20 2.51
CA LEU A 377 -8.41 -3.23 2.59
C LEU A 377 -7.65 -3.34 3.91
N ARG A 378 -8.33 -3.64 5.02
CA ARG A 378 -7.66 -3.94 6.30
C ARG A 378 -6.76 -5.16 6.17
N GLU A 379 -7.23 -6.21 5.50
CA GLU A 379 -6.41 -7.41 5.33
C GLU A 379 -5.23 -7.16 4.38
N LYS A 380 -5.42 -6.35 3.32
CA LYS A 380 -4.33 -5.89 2.46
C LYS A 380 -3.30 -5.04 3.21
N ILE A 381 -3.73 -4.07 4.02
CA ILE A 381 -2.86 -3.26 4.89
C ILE A 381 -2.05 -4.17 5.79
N LYS A 382 -2.70 -5.12 6.47
CA LYS A 382 -2.04 -6.05 7.38
C LYS A 382 -0.99 -6.90 6.66
N THR A 383 -1.32 -7.43 5.48
CA THR A 383 -0.41 -8.26 4.68
C THR A 383 0.78 -7.45 4.17
N LEU A 384 0.51 -6.31 3.54
CA LEU A 384 1.54 -5.44 2.98
C LEU A 384 2.43 -4.82 4.08
N SER A 385 1.85 -4.51 5.24
CA SER A 385 2.56 -4.07 6.44
C SER A 385 3.52 -5.16 6.92
N ALA A 386 3.08 -6.41 7.02
CA ALA A 386 3.94 -7.53 7.41
C ALA A 386 5.10 -7.74 6.42
N GLU A 387 4.85 -7.57 5.11
CA GLU A 387 5.87 -7.68 4.08
C GLU A 387 6.88 -6.53 4.09
N ILE A 388 6.44 -5.28 4.22
CA ILE A 388 7.31 -4.09 4.28
C ILE A 388 8.09 -4.05 5.58
N SER A 389 7.44 -4.38 6.69
CA SER A 389 8.11 -4.52 7.98
C SER A 389 9.05 -5.72 8.01
N ARG A 390 9.11 -6.56 6.96
CA ARG A 390 9.98 -7.74 6.87
C ARG A 390 9.90 -8.61 8.14
N VAL A 391 8.66 -8.75 8.63
CA VAL A 391 8.33 -9.60 9.78
C VAL A 391 8.02 -10.99 9.22
N TYR A 392 8.96 -11.90 9.38
CA TYR A 392 8.85 -13.27 8.90
C TYR A 392 8.44 -14.20 10.03
N GLN A 393 7.33 -14.92 9.86
CA GLN A 393 7.04 -16.08 10.71
C GLN A 393 7.92 -17.23 10.26
N VAL A 394 8.68 -17.82 11.19
CA VAL A 394 9.55 -18.97 10.94
C VAL A 394 8.98 -20.19 11.65
N GLY A 395 9.29 -21.38 11.13
CA GLY A 395 9.02 -22.64 11.83
C GLY A 395 10.31 -23.19 12.41
N LEU A 396 10.37 -23.36 13.74
CA LEU A 396 11.53 -23.98 14.38
C LEU A 396 11.53 -25.49 14.15
N GLU A 397 12.56 -25.99 13.48
CA GLU A 397 12.83 -27.41 13.29
C GLU A 397 13.78 -27.92 14.36
N THR A 398 13.56 -29.13 14.87
CA THR A 398 14.48 -29.75 15.83
C THR A 398 15.80 -30.09 15.13
N PHE A 399 16.89 -29.51 15.60
CA PHE A 399 18.23 -29.80 15.10
C PHE A 399 18.83 -31.00 15.83
N VAL A 400 18.94 -30.91 17.16
CA VAL A 400 19.48 -31.95 18.06
C VAL A 400 18.79 -31.86 19.42
N ASP A 401 18.41 -33.00 19.99
CA ASP A 401 17.87 -33.09 21.35
C ASP A 401 18.90 -33.67 22.33
N LEU A 402 19.27 -32.89 23.34
CA LEU A 402 20.24 -33.29 24.36
C LEU A 402 19.58 -34.01 25.54
N SER A 403 18.25 -34.10 25.57
CA SER A 403 17.50 -34.76 26.66
C SER A 403 17.84 -36.25 26.81
N SER A 404 18.42 -36.86 25.77
CA SER A 404 18.92 -38.24 25.78
C SER A 404 20.26 -38.41 26.52
N GLN A 405 20.97 -37.32 26.81
CA GLN A 405 22.21 -37.37 27.57
C GLN A 405 21.89 -37.64 29.05
N LYS A 406 22.80 -38.35 29.73
CA LYS A 406 22.60 -38.73 31.14
C LYS A 406 22.85 -37.52 32.06
N GLY A 407 21.98 -37.34 33.05
CA GLY A 407 22.12 -36.33 34.10
C GLY A 407 20.95 -35.36 34.17
N GLY A 408 20.88 -34.57 35.24
CA GLY A 408 19.88 -33.50 35.40
C GLY A 408 20.24 -32.27 34.56
N ILE A 409 20.20 -32.42 33.23
CA ILE A 409 20.67 -31.42 32.27
C ILE A 409 19.85 -30.14 32.37
N ALA A 410 20.56 -29.02 32.47
CA ALA A 410 20.02 -27.68 32.47
C ALA A 410 20.86 -26.81 31.53
N SER A 411 20.63 -26.98 30.21
CA SER A 411 21.37 -26.22 29.19
C SER A 411 21.07 -24.71 29.29
N GLN A 412 22.09 -23.86 29.19
CA GLN A 412 21.97 -22.41 29.39
C GLN A 412 22.43 -21.57 28.21
N ARG A 413 23.55 -21.92 27.56
CA ARG A 413 24.18 -21.09 26.51
C ARG A 413 24.59 -21.91 25.31
N LEU A 414 24.53 -21.28 24.15
CA LEU A 414 24.93 -21.82 22.87
C LEU A 414 26.06 -20.96 22.30
N LYS A 415 27.13 -21.58 21.79
CA LYS A 415 28.18 -20.93 21.01
C LYS A 415 28.39 -21.68 19.70
N LEU A 416 28.72 -20.94 18.65
CA LEU A 416 28.89 -21.49 17.29
C LEU A 416 30.34 -21.37 16.86
N THR A 417 30.87 -22.35 16.17
CA THR A 417 32.11 -22.22 15.39
C THR A 417 31.81 -22.71 13.96
N SER A 418 32.77 -22.59 13.04
CA SER A 418 32.57 -23.00 11.63
C SER A 418 32.00 -24.42 11.50
N GLY A 419 32.49 -25.39 12.28
CA GLY A 419 32.06 -26.79 12.23
C GLY A 419 31.15 -27.27 13.37
N PHE A 420 31.16 -26.61 14.53
CA PHE A 420 30.58 -27.15 15.75
C PHE A 420 29.64 -26.18 16.45
N LEU A 421 28.68 -26.72 17.20
CA LEU A 421 27.93 -25.99 18.23
C LEU A 421 28.39 -26.47 19.61
N PHE A 422 28.55 -25.54 20.53
CA PHE A 422 28.87 -25.82 21.92
C PHE A 422 27.70 -25.44 22.82
N VAL A 423 27.27 -26.39 23.66
CA VAL A 423 26.17 -26.18 24.61
C VAL A 423 26.69 -26.29 26.02
N LEU A 424 26.54 -25.19 26.77
CA LEU A 424 26.83 -25.15 28.19
C LEU A 424 25.68 -25.75 28.98
N ASP A 425 25.97 -26.77 29.79
CA ASP A 425 25.07 -27.35 30.77
C ASP A 425 25.56 -27.06 32.19
N THR A 426 24.82 -26.22 32.91
CA THR A 426 25.13 -25.89 34.30
C THR A 426 24.56 -26.90 35.30
N GLY A 427 23.67 -27.79 34.86
CA GLY A 427 23.08 -28.84 35.68
C GLY A 427 24.09 -29.94 36.00
N THR A 428 24.77 -30.46 34.97
CA THR A 428 25.86 -31.43 35.16
C THR A 428 27.25 -30.79 35.24
N GLY A 429 27.39 -29.50 34.90
CA GLY A 429 28.71 -28.85 34.80
C GLY A 429 29.49 -29.27 33.55
N SER A 430 28.79 -29.60 32.46
CA SER A 430 29.40 -30.12 31.24
C SER A 430 29.27 -29.15 30.07
N VAL A 431 30.12 -29.32 29.06
CA VAL A 431 29.96 -28.67 27.76
C VAL A 431 29.88 -29.74 26.68
N TYR A 432 28.75 -29.75 25.98
CA TYR A 432 28.53 -30.64 24.84
C TYR A 432 29.03 -29.98 23.55
N ARG A 433 29.68 -30.77 22.70
CA ARG A 433 30.07 -30.42 21.33
C ARG A 433 29.18 -31.19 20.38
N VAL A 434 28.47 -30.45 19.52
CA VAL A 434 27.58 -30.99 18.50
C VAL A 434 28.19 -30.71 17.13
N ASP A 435 28.44 -31.76 16.35
CA ASP A 435 28.89 -31.62 14.96
C ASP A 435 27.72 -31.16 14.08
N ARG A 436 27.92 -30.08 13.31
CA ARG A 436 26.84 -29.48 12.51
C ARG A 436 26.41 -30.34 11.33
N LYS A 437 27.28 -31.21 10.82
CA LYS A 437 27.04 -32.07 9.66
C LYS A 437 26.46 -33.42 10.08
N SER A 438 27.13 -34.11 11.01
CA SER A 438 26.69 -35.44 11.45
C SER A 438 25.60 -35.39 12.52
N LYS A 439 25.41 -34.24 13.18
CA LYS A 439 24.53 -34.05 14.34
C LYS A 439 24.94 -34.90 15.56
N GLU A 440 26.16 -35.42 15.55
CA GLU A 440 26.71 -36.21 16.65
C GLU A 440 26.99 -35.33 17.86
N VAL A 441 26.60 -35.81 19.05
CA VAL A 441 26.80 -35.12 20.33
C VAL A 441 27.92 -35.81 21.09
N THR A 442 28.93 -35.03 21.49
CA THR A 442 30.07 -35.50 22.27
C THR A 442 30.28 -34.61 23.49
N VAL A 443 30.77 -35.16 24.60
CA VAL A 443 31.16 -34.35 25.77
C VAL A 443 32.58 -33.81 25.54
N LEU A 444 32.73 -32.49 25.62
CA LEU A 444 34.01 -31.79 25.50
C LEU A 444 34.59 -31.47 26.88
N VAL A 445 33.76 -30.92 27.77
CA VAL A 445 34.10 -30.65 29.18
C VAL A 445 33.12 -31.42 30.04
N SER A 446 33.60 -32.11 31.08
CA SER A 446 32.77 -32.96 31.94
C SER A 446 32.83 -32.52 33.41
N GLU A 447 31.66 -32.39 34.03
CA GLU A 447 31.48 -32.35 35.49
C GLU A 447 32.28 -31.26 36.22
N LYS A 448 32.44 -30.09 35.60
CA LYS A 448 33.07 -28.92 36.22
C LYS A 448 32.11 -28.27 37.21
N LYS A 449 32.54 -28.22 38.46
CA LYS A 449 31.84 -27.51 39.53
C LYS A 449 31.75 -26.01 39.21
N ASP A 450 30.60 -25.41 39.52
CA ASP A 450 30.37 -23.97 39.42
C ASP A 450 30.66 -23.39 38.01
N LEU A 451 30.42 -24.16 36.95
CA LEU A 451 30.53 -23.71 35.56
C LEU A 451 29.48 -22.62 35.24
N GLN A 452 29.92 -21.47 34.72
CA GLN A 452 29.06 -20.27 34.57
C GLN A 452 28.89 -19.83 33.12
N THR A 453 29.96 -19.80 32.31
CA THR A 453 29.88 -19.36 30.90
C THR A 453 30.98 -19.98 30.05
N ILE A 454 30.79 -19.91 28.72
CA ILE A 454 31.74 -20.38 27.70
C ILE A 454 31.95 -19.33 26.60
N ALA A 455 33.10 -19.37 25.93
CA ALA A 455 33.40 -18.57 24.75
C ALA A 455 34.29 -19.36 23.77
N ASP A 456 33.99 -19.29 22.48
CA ASP A 456 34.77 -19.94 21.43
C ASP A 456 35.85 -19.01 20.88
N ASP A 457 37.00 -19.56 20.51
CA ASP A 457 38.14 -18.87 19.90
C ASP A 457 38.72 -19.72 18.75
N GLY A 458 37.84 -20.18 17.86
CA GLY A 458 38.20 -21.03 16.72
C GLY A 458 38.63 -22.43 17.13
N ASP A 459 39.91 -22.62 17.42
CA ASP A 459 40.52 -23.93 17.77
C ASP A 459 40.39 -24.27 19.27
N PHE A 460 40.12 -23.25 20.09
CA PHE A 460 39.97 -23.38 21.53
C PHE A 460 38.58 -22.99 22.00
N LEU A 461 38.17 -23.57 23.12
CA LEU A 461 37.01 -23.13 23.90
C LEU A 461 37.47 -22.69 25.28
N TYR A 462 37.10 -21.47 25.67
CA TYR A 462 37.25 -21.01 27.05
C TYR A 462 36.00 -21.35 27.84
N PHE A 463 36.19 -21.78 29.08
CA PHE A 463 35.11 -21.97 30.03
C PHE A 463 35.49 -21.36 31.38
N GLN A 464 34.51 -20.74 32.03
CA GLN A 464 34.71 -20.01 33.26
C GLN A 464 33.88 -20.63 34.38
N THR A 465 34.53 -20.84 35.52
CA THR A 465 33.93 -21.27 36.79
C THR A 465 34.29 -20.26 37.87
N LYS A 466 33.70 -20.40 39.07
CA LYS A 466 34.05 -19.52 40.19
C LYS A 466 35.55 -19.52 40.55
N GLU A 467 36.27 -20.60 40.26
CA GLU A 467 37.70 -20.73 40.61
C GLU A 467 38.63 -20.05 39.60
N GLY A 468 38.16 -19.76 38.38
CA GLY A 468 39.03 -19.24 37.32
C GLY A 468 38.47 -19.37 35.91
N VAL A 469 39.38 -19.24 34.94
CA VAL A 469 39.14 -19.45 33.51
C VAL A 469 40.09 -20.53 33.02
N TRP A 470 39.55 -21.51 32.30
CA TRP A 470 40.30 -22.56 31.64
C TRP A 470 40.09 -22.47 30.13
N ARG A 471 41.02 -23.07 29.40
CA ARG A 471 40.97 -23.26 27.96
C ARG A 471 41.09 -24.74 27.64
N ILE A 472 40.24 -25.23 26.76
CA ILE A 472 40.34 -26.57 26.19
C ILE A 472 40.58 -26.50 24.69
N ASP A 473 41.48 -27.33 24.20
CA ASP A 473 41.67 -27.56 22.77
C ASP A 473 40.54 -28.45 22.24
N ILE A 474 39.82 -27.97 21.22
CA ILE A 474 38.61 -28.62 20.72
C ILE A 474 38.92 -29.99 20.08
N GLN A 475 40.13 -30.19 19.58
CA GLN A 475 40.56 -31.41 18.91
C GLN A 475 41.20 -32.39 19.89
N THR A 476 42.21 -31.94 20.63
CA THR A 476 42.99 -32.81 21.52
C THR A 476 42.33 -33.03 22.89
N LYS A 477 41.32 -32.21 23.23
CA LYS A 477 40.65 -32.18 24.54
C LYS A 477 41.58 -31.90 25.71
N VAL A 478 42.75 -31.31 25.45
CA VAL A 478 43.70 -30.93 26.50
C VAL A 478 43.23 -29.64 27.15
N GLU A 479 42.99 -29.70 28.46
CA GLU A 479 42.64 -28.55 29.29
C GLU A 479 43.90 -27.86 29.84
N LYS A 480 43.87 -26.53 29.90
CA LYS A 480 44.88 -25.69 30.54
C LYS A 480 44.24 -24.58 31.33
N ASP A 481 44.72 -24.37 32.55
CA ASP A 481 44.39 -23.18 33.34
C ASP A 481 44.89 -21.92 32.64
N GLN A 482 44.14 -20.82 32.71
CA GLN A 482 44.49 -19.55 32.08
C GLN A 482 44.54 -18.38 33.06
N VAL A 483 43.58 -18.30 33.98
CA VAL A 483 43.47 -17.20 34.95
C VAL A 483 42.79 -17.70 36.21
N ASP A 484 43.37 -17.44 37.37
CA ASP A 484 42.72 -17.62 38.66
C ASP A 484 41.50 -16.70 38.85
N SER A 485 40.64 -17.06 39.80
CA SER A 485 39.52 -16.23 40.23
C SER A 485 39.95 -14.80 40.61
N SER A 486 39.07 -13.83 40.35
CA SER A 486 39.30 -12.44 40.75
C SER A 486 38.31 -11.98 41.81
N LYS A 487 38.80 -11.31 42.87
CA LYS A 487 37.96 -10.61 43.87
C LYS A 487 37.09 -9.51 43.25
N LYS A 488 37.41 -9.08 42.02
CA LYS A 488 36.63 -8.07 41.28
C LYS A 488 35.36 -8.65 40.66
N TRP A 489 35.33 -9.96 40.42
CA TRP A 489 34.16 -10.63 39.85
C TRP A 489 33.00 -10.60 40.84
N GLN A 490 31.82 -10.26 40.33
CA GLN A 490 30.57 -10.31 41.09
C GLN A 490 29.63 -11.35 40.50
N LYS A 491 29.12 -11.10 39.29
CA LYS A 491 28.18 -12.00 38.62
C LYS A 491 28.48 -12.07 37.13
N LEU A 492 29.34 -13.02 36.77
CA LEU A 492 29.68 -13.32 35.38
C LEU A 492 28.52 -14.07 34.70
N THR A 493 28.03 -13.54 33.59
CA THR A 493 26.80 -14.03 32.92
C THR A 493 26.99 -14.41 31.45
N ALA A 494 28.06 -13.94 30.82
CA ALA A 494 28.38 -14.26 29.44
C ALA A 494 29.88 -14.06 29.19
N ALA A 495 30.39 -14.72 28.15
CA ALA A 495 31.76 -14.57 27.68
C ALA A 495 31.79 -14.52 26.14
N ASP A 496 32.79 -13.86 25.59
CA ASP A 496 33.03 -13.78 24.15
C ASP A 496 34.51 -13.53 23.85
N THR A 497 34.95 -13.80 22.64
CA THR A 497 36.34 -13.56 22.24
C THR A 497 36.45 -12.62 21.05
N TYR A 498 37.57 -11.93 20.97
CA TYR A 498 37.92 -11.13 19.80
C TYR A 498 39.43 -11.04 19.65
N ARG A 499 39.94 -11.52 18.50
CA ARG A 499 41.37 -11.54 18.13
C ARG A 499 42.25 -12.09 19.26
N GLY A 500 41.88 -13.25 19.80
CA GLY A 500 42.59 -13.95 20.88
C GLY A 500 42.45 -13.31 22.28
N SER A 501 41.74 -12.20 22.44
CA SER A 501 41.38 -11.67 23.75
C SER A 501 40.05 -12.24 24.23
N LEU A 502 39.95 -12.56 25.52
CA LEU A 502 38.73 -13.01 26.16
C LEU A 502 38.04 -11.83 26.88
N TYR A 503 36.73 -11.75 26.74
CA TYR A 503 35.88 -10.76 27.39
C TYR A 503 34.85 -11.48 28.25
N LEU A 504 34.72 -11.06 29.51
CA LEU A 504 33.71 -11.58 30.44
C LEU A 504 32.75 -10.46 30.83
N LEU A 505 31.46 -10.67 30.60
CA LEU A 505 30.40 -9.76 31.04
C LEU A 505 30.07 -10.02 32.50
N ASP A 506 30.25 -9.01 33.34
CA ASP A 506 29.87 -9.01 34.74
C ASP A 506 28.64 -8.11 34.94
N ALA A 507 27.46 -8.73 34.96
CA ALA A 507 26.20 -8.03 35.14
C ALA A 507 26.07 -7.44 36.56
N GLY A 508 26.74 -8.02 37.56
CA GLY A 508 26.75 -7.49 38.93
C GLY A 508 27.57 -6.21 39.03
N ALA A 509 28.78 -6.22 38.46
CA ALA A 509 29.67 -5.07 38.44
C ALA A 509 29.34 -4.03 37.36
N LYS A 510 28.38 -4.31 36.47
CA LYS A 510 28.09 -3.54 35.24
C LYS A 510 29.38 -3.22 34.45
N GLN A 511 30.24 -4.22 34.31
CA GLN A 511 31.57 -4.10 33.71
C GLN A 511 31.80 -5.25 32.72
N VAL A 512 32.67 -5.01 31.73
CA VAL A 512 33.26 -6.07 30.91
C VAL A 512 34.74 -6.19 31.26
N TRP A 513 35.13 -7.38 31.72
CA TRP A 513 36.51 -7.71 32.02
C TRP A 513 37.23 -8.18 30.77
N LYS A 514 38.30 -7.48 30.38
CA LYS A 514 39.16 -7.89 29.27
C LYS A 514 40.37 -8.68 29.77
N TYR A 515 40.67 -9.75 29.07
CA TYR A 515 41.85 -10.58 29.23
C TYR A 515 42.60 -10.67 27.91
N THR A 516 43.86 -10.27 27.91
CA THR A 516 44.69 -10.26 26.69
C THR A 516 45.52 -11.52 26.65
N SER A 517 45.58 -12.18 25.50
CA SER A 517 46.44 -13.35 25.30
C SER A 517 47.92 -12.94 25.25
N THR A 518 48.73 -13.73 25.94
CA THR A 518 50.18 -13.66 25.97
C THR A 518 50.73 -15.08 25.71
N GLY A 519 52.01 -15.21 25.35
CA GLY A 519 52.61 -16.51 25.02
C GLY A 519 52.49 -17.58 26.12
N GLY A 520 52.21 -17.19 27.38
CA GLY A 520 52.02 -18.08 28.52
C GLY A 520 50.58 -18.25 29.02
N GLY A 521 49.58 -17.59 28.43
CA GLY A 521 48.19 -17.61 28.93
C GLY A 521 47.49 -16.26 28.80
N LEU A 522 46.45 -16.04 29.60
CA LEU A 522 45.67 -14.81 29.59
C LEU A 522 46.12 -13.86 30.72
N VAL A 523 46.14 -12.55 30.45
CA VAL A 523 46.47 -11.51 31.45
C VAL A 523 45.26 -10.59 31.65
N GLY A 524 44.82 -10.44 32.90
CA GLY A 524 43.67 -9.62 33.31
C GLY A 524 43.27 -9.91 34.77
N PRO A 525 42.07 -9.50 35.23
CA PRO A 525 41.07 -8.70 34.52
C PRO A 525 41.44 -7.22 34.41
N GLN A 526 41.30 -6.68 33.20
CA GLN A 526 41.34 -5.24 32.93
C GLN A 526 39.91 -4.70 32.77
N ASN A 527 39.64 -3.47 33.25
CA ASN A 527 38.39 -2.78 32.93
C ASN A 527 38.36 -2.47 31.44
N TYR A 528 37.36 -2.95 30.72
CA TYR A 528 37.14 -2.50 29.34
C TYR A 528 36.29 -1.23 29.31
N LEU A 529 35.15 -1.22 30.01
CA LEU A 529 34.25 -0.07 30.03
C LEU A 529 34.83 1.01 30.94
N VAL A 530 35.05 2.18 30.34
CA VAL A 530 35.43 3.42 31.03
C VAL A 530 34.18 4.14 31.53
N GLU A 531 33.11 4.10 30.73
CA GLU A 531 31.80 4.66 31.06
C GLU A 531 30.85 3.54 31.47
N THR A 532 30.30 3.63 32.69
CA THR A 532 29.40 2.59 33.21
C THR A 532 28.07 2.59 32.45
N PRO A 533 27.54 1.42 32.03
CA PRO A 533 26.21 1.30 31.46
C PRO A 533 25.12 1.82 32.42
N THR A 534 24.15 2.53 31.87
CA THR A 534 23.01 3.05 32.64
C THR A 534 22.16 1.90 33.18
N GLU A 535 21.81 0.96 32.31
CA GLU A 535 21.04 -0.23 32.64
C GLU A 535 21.94 -1.44 32.91
N THR A 536 21.38 -2.47 33.57
CA THR A 536 22.11 -3.71 33.80
C THR A 536 22.13 -4.53 32.51
N PRO A 537 23.30 -4.86 31.96
CA PRO A 537 23.40 -5.62 30.72
C PRO A 537 22.94 -7.07 30.95
N VAL A 538 22.21 -7.62 29.97
CA VAL A 538 21.69 -8.99 29.97
C VAL A 538 22.42 -9.89 28.96
N GLY A 539 23.03 -9.29 27.94
CA GLY A 539 23.81 -9.96 26.90
C GLY A 539 24.82 -9.02 26.27
N PHE A 540 25.79 -9.60 25.57
CA PHE A 540 26.76 -8.84 24.81
C PHE A 540 27.38 -9.65 23.68
N ALA A 541 27.99 -8.95 22.72
CA ALA A 541 28.78 -9.54 21.65
C ALA A 541 29.96 -8.62 21.31
N VAL A 542 31.05 -9.22 20.81
CA VAL A 542 32.30 -8.50 20.49
C VAL A 542 32.72 -8.75 19.05
N ASP A 543 32.90 -7.67 18.27
CA ASP A 543 33.42 -7.73 16.89
C ASP A 543 34.52 -6.71 16.61
N GLY A 544 35.04 -6.10 17.68
CA GLY A 544 35.95 -4.95 17.67
C GLY A 544 35.37 -3.83 18.53
N ALA A 545 34.07 -3.57 18.36
CA ALA A 545 33.25 -2.88 19.35
C ALA A 545 32.62 -3.91 20.31
N ILE A 546 32.20 -3.45 21.47
CA ILE A 546 31.34 -4.21 22.37
C ILE A 546 29.91 -3.70 22.20
N TRP A 547 29.02 -4.62 21.86
CA TRP A 547 27.59 -4.40 21.77
C TRP A 547 26.96 -4.92 23.05
N LEU A 548 26.46 -4.03 23.91
CA LEU A 548 25.77 -4.39 25.14
C LEU A 548 24.27 -4.27 24.93
N VAL A 549 23.53 -5.32 25.27
CA VAL A 549 22.07 -5.25 25.35
C VAL A 549 21.62 -5.24 26.80
N SER A 550 20.66 -4.36 27.07
CA SER A 550 19.86 -4.33 28.29
C SER A 550 18.42 -4.71 27.93
N LYS A 551 17.49 -4.71 28.89
CA LYS A 551 16.13 -5.22 28.68
C LYS A 551 15.47 -4.65 27.42
N ASN A 552 15.61 -3.34 27.16
CA ASN A 552 14.96 -2.65 26.05
C ASN A 552 15.91 -1.81 25.19
N ASN A 553 17.23 -1.90 25.39
CA ASN A 553 18.19 -1.02 24.74
C ASN A 553 19.42 -1.77 24.22
N LEU A 554 20.05 -1.20 23.19
CA LEU A 554 21.34 -1.62 22.63
C LEU A 554 22.31 -0.44 22.73
N ASP A 555 23.43 -0.66 23.40
CA ASP A 555 24.51 0.32 23.53
C ASP A 555 25.79 -0.19 22.86
N LYS A 556 26.42 0.67 22.07
CA LYS A 556 27.70 0.40 21.43
C LYS A 556 28.82 1.04 22.24
N TYR A 557 29.86 0.26 22.52
CA TYR A 557 31.08 0.73 23.17
C TYR A 557 32.28 0.45 22.26
N PHE A 558 33.12 1.45 22.05
CA PHE A 558 34.35 1.31 21.31
C PHE A 558 35.50 1.91 22.11
N THR A 559 36.60 1.15 22.23
CA THR A 559 37.74 1.52 23.10
C THR A 559 37.34 1.86 24.55
N GLY A 560 36.25 1.24 25.03
CA GLY A 560 35.74 1.42 26.38
C GLY A 560 34.80 2.61 26.61
N LYS A 561 34.61 3.49 25.62
CA LYS A 561 33.69 4.64 25.70
C LYS A 561 32.39 4.34 24.97
N ARG A 562 31.28 4.94 25.41
CA ARG A 562 30.00 4.80 24.72
C ARG A 562 30.05 5.58 23.41
N GLU A 563 29.70 4.93 22.31
CA GLU A 563 29.52 5.58 21.01
C GLU A 563 28.05 5.76 20.71
N LYS A 564 27.71 6.87 20.05
CA LYS A 564 26.33 7.13 19.61
C LYS A 564 25.96 6.14 18.51
N PHE A 565 24.98 5.28 18.79
CA PHE A 565 24.39 4.34 17.84
C PHE A 565 22.87 4.37 17.99
N GLU A 566 22.15 4.61 16.89
CA GLU A 566 20.69 4.74 16.91
C GLU A 566 20.07 3.69 16.00
N LEU A 567 19.07 2.97 16.55
CA LEU A 567 18.28 2.01 15.79
C LEU A 567 17.23 2.77 14.97
N LYS A 568 17.17 2.48 13.68
CA LYS A 568 16.29 3.17 12.72
C LYS A 568 15.30 2.19 12.10
N ASN A 569 14.08 2.67 11.84
CA ASN A 569 13.04 1.93 11.12
C ASN A 569 12.61 0.61 11.80
N LEU A 570 12.72 0.52 13.13
CA LEU A 570 12.21 -0.61 13.88
C LEU A 570 10.67 -0.68 13.76
N PRO A 571 10.09 -1.87 13.49
CA PRO A 571 8.64 -2.02 13.39
C PRO A 571 7.93 -1.92 14.75
N SER A 572 8.66 -2.19 15.84
CA SER A 572 8.19 -2.04 17.22
C SER A 572 9.38 -1.86 18.15
N SER A 573 9.16 -1.28 19.33
CA SER A 573 10.14 -1.32 20.42
C SER A 573 10.39 -2.77 20.87
N PHE A 574 11.55 -3.01 21.48
CA PHE A 574 11.82 -4.31 22.11
C PHE A 574 10.90 -4.54 23.32
N GLY A 575 10.50 -5.79 23.52
CA GLY A 575 9.71 -6.21 24.68
C GLY A 575 10.59 -6.60 25.86
N GLU A 576 11.47 -7.58 25.64
CA GLU A 576 12.45 -8.10 26.60
C GLU A 576 13.61 -8.76 25.83
N VAL A 577 14.65 -7.97 25.54
CA VAL A 577 15.89 -8.46 24.94
C VAL A 577 16.58 -9.41 25.91
N ALA A 578 17.00 -10.56 25.40
CA ALA A 578 17.66 -11.60 26.17
C ALA A 578 19.10 -11.87 25.70
N ASP A 579 19.41 -11.62 24.43
CA ASP A 579 20.76 -11.84 23.89
C ASP A 579 21.04 -10.98 22.65
N VAL A 580 22.32 -10.85 22.31
CA VAL A 580 22.78 -10.25 21.05
C VAL A 580 23.91 -11.08 20.47
N TYR A 581 23.92 -11.23 19.16
CA TYR A 581 24.93 -12.00 18.45
C TYR A 581 25.51 -11.20 17.27
N THR A 582 26.83 -11.12 17.23
CA THR A 582 27.63 -10.62 16.10
C THR A 582 29.05 -11.15 16.24
N ARG A 583 29.84 -11.10 15.16
CA ARG A 583 31.27 -11.39 15.15
C ARG A 583 32.00 -10.55 14.11
N GLU A 584 33.33 -10.60 14.16
CA GLU A 584 34.19 -10.08 13.10
C GLU A 584 33.79 -10.71 11.75
N GLY A 585 33.61 -9.87 10.72
CA GLY A 585 33.22 -10.29 9.39
C GLY A 585 31.71 -10.41 9.13
N LEU A 586 30.86 -10.43 10.18
CA LEU A 586 29.40 -10.37 9.99
C LEU A 586 28.98 -8.96 9.54
N THR A 587 27.90 -8.86 8.78
CA THR A 587 27.36 -7.54 8.34
C THR A 587 26.31 -7.01 9.31
N ASN A 588 25.62 -7.92 9.99
CA ASN A 588 24.46 -7.62 10.82
C ASN A 588 24.69 -7.94 12.31
N LEU A 589 23.93 -7.27 13.17
CA LEU A 589 23.65 -7.64 14.55
C LEU A 589 22.35 -8.44 14.59
N TYR A 590 22.34 -9.49 15.40
CA TYR A 590 21.15 -10.29 15.65
C TYR A 590 20.74 -10.10 17.11
N ILE A 591 19.63 -9.41 17.35
CA ILE A 591 19.12 -9.11 18.68
C ILE A 591 17.96 -10.05 18.98
N PHE A 592 18.12 -10.88 20.01
CA PHE A 592 17.08 -11.79 20.45
C PHE A 592 16.19 -11.12 21.49
N ASP A 593 14.95 -10.85 21.09
CA ASP A 593 13.90 -10.31 21.95
C ASP A 593 12.92 -11.44 22.32
N LYS A 594 13.10 -11.95 23.54
CA LYS A 594 12.28 -13.02 24.10
C LYS A 594 10.85 -12.54 24.37
N GLY A 595 10.67 -11.25 24.72
CA GLY A 595 9.36 -10.68 24.99
C GLY A 595 8.46 -10.68 23.76
N SER A 596 9.01 -10.32 22.60
CA SER A 596 8.27 -10.36 21.33
C SER A 596 8.33 -11.72 20.61
N GLY A 597 9.15 -12.67 21.08
CA GLY A 597 9.39 -13.94 20.41
C GLY A 597 10.04 -13.75 19.05
N GLY A 598 11.04 -12.85 18.97
CA GLY A 598 11.62 -12.39 17.71
C GLY A 598 13.13 -12.27 17.72
N VAL A 599 13.77 -12.58 16.58
CA VAL A 599 15.18 -12.29 16.31
C VAL A 599 15.25 -11.14 15.31
N PHE A 600 15.67 -9.97 15.77
CA PHE A 600 15.81 -8.76 14.96
C PHE A 600 17.18 -8.72 14.30
N VAL A 601 17.20 -8.41 13.00
CA VAL A 601 18.41 -8.21 12.20
C VAL A 601 18.62 -6.72 12.01
N ILE A 602 19.73 -6.19 12.50
CA ILE A 602 20.09 -4.78 12.41
C ILE A 602 21.42 -4.63 11.68
N GLU A 603 21.48 -3.76 10.69
CA GLU A 603 22.72 -3.49 9.95
C GLU A 603 23.71 -2.70 10.82
N LYS A 604 24.94 -3.22 10.97
CA LYS A 604 25.97 -2.60 11.84
C LYS A 604 26.41 -1.22 11.38
N ALA A 605 26.48 -0.98 10.08
CA ALA A 605 27.01 0.26 9.53
C ALA A 605 26.07 1.45 9.72
N THR A 606 24.76 1.22 9.61
CA THR A 606 23.76 2.29 9.53
C THR A 606 22.81 2.37 10.73
N GLY A 607 22.70 1.28 11.49
CA GLY A 607 21.67 1.09 12.52
C GLY A 607 20.28 0.79 11.96
N ASN A 608 20.16 0.59 10.64
CA ASN A 608 18.87 0.29 10.01
C ASN A 608 18.39 -1.11 10.36
N TYR A 609 17.11 -1.19 10.68
CA TYR A 609 16.38 -2.44 10.77
C TYR A 609 16.33 -3.15 9.40
N GLY A 610 16.71 -4.43 9.40
CA GLY A 610 16.72 -5.29 8.22
C GLY A 610 15.52 -6.21 8.15
N ALA A 611 15.24 -6.97 9.21
CA ALA A 611 14.14 -7.95 9.30
C ALA A 611 13.92 -8.41 10.75
N VAL A 612 12.79 -9.07 11.03
CA VAL A 612 12.56 -9.80 12.28
C VAL A 612 11.97 -11.17 11.99
N TYR A 613 12.55 -12.20 12.58
CA TYR A 613 12.09 -13.57 12.49
C TYR A 613 11.35 -13.95 13.77
N LYS A 614 10.06 -14.27 13.66
CA LYS A 614 9.17 -14.55 14.79
C LYS A 614 8.70 -16.00 14.81
N ASP A 615 8.59 -16.55 16.01
CA ASP A 615 7.91 -17.81 16.32
C ASP A 615 7.62 -17.79 17.83
N ASP A 616 6.44 -18.24 18.26
CA ASP A 616 6.07 -18.23 19.67
C ASP A 616 7.00 -19.08 20.55
N LYS A 617 7.61 -20.14 20.00
CA LYS A 617 8.60 -20.97 20.71
C LYS A 617 9.86 -20.18 21.08
N LEU A 618 10.20 -19.12 20.34
CA LEU A 618 11.35 -18.26 20.67
C LEU A 618 11.19 -17.59 22.04
N LYS A 619 9.97 -17.41 22.54
CA LYS A 619 9.73 -16.92 23.91
C LYS A 619 10.27 -17.86 24.98
N GLY A 620 10.50 -19.14 24.67
CA GLY A 620 11.13 -20.12 25.56
C GLY A 620 12.65 -20.22 25.39
N ALA A 621 13.24 -19.52 24.42
CA ALA A 621 14.67 -19.65 24.13
C ALA A 621 15.54 -18.97 25.19
N LYS A 622 16.70 -19.58 25.44
CA LYS A 622 17.72 -19.12 26.39
C LYS A 622 18.91 -18.45 25.70
N SER A 623 19.24 -18.88 24.49
CA SER A 623 20.39 -18.39 23.74
C SER A 623 20.21 -18.65 22.25
N ILE A 624 20.78 -17.78 21.42
CA ILE A 624 20.80 -17.93 19.96
C ILE A 624 22.22 -17.78 19.43
N VAL A 625 22.50 -18.41 18.30
CA VAL A 625 23.71 -18.18 17.50
C VAL A 625 23.36 -18.19 16.03
N VAL A 626 24.11 -17.44 15.22
CA VAL A 626 23.78 -17.23 13.82
C VAL A 626 24.94 -17.60 12.91
N ASP A 627 24.66 -18.43 11.91
CA ASP A 627 25.49 -18.62 10.74
C ASP A 627 24.94 -17.78 9.59
N GLU A 628 25.50 -16.58 9.40
CA GLU A 628 25.07 -15.65 8.34
C GLU A 628 25.37 -16.20 6.94
N SER A 629 26.48 -16.91 6.78
CA SER A 629 26.90 -17.54 5.51
C SER A 629 25.99 -18.70 5.09
N GLY A 630 25.62 -19.54 6.06
CA GLY A 630 24.69 -20.66 5.90
C GLY A 630 23.22 -20.26 6.07
N LYS A 631 22.95 -18.96 6.26
CA LYS A 631 21.62 -18.38 6.51
C LYS A 631 20.79 -19.16 7.53
N THR A 632 21.41 -19.58 8.63
CA THR A 632 20.77 -20.43 9.64
C THR A 632 20.93 -19.83 11.02
N VAL A 633 19.84 -19.77 11.78
CA VAL A 633 19.87 -19.44 13.21
C VAL A 633 19.68 -20.74 13.99
N TYR A 634 20.51 -20.95 15.00
CA TYR A 634 20.32 -22.02 15.99
C TYR A 634 19.84 -21.41 17.30
N VAL A 635 18.88 -22.08 17.91
CA VAL A 635 18.16 -21.59 19.08
C VAL A 635 18.17 -22.68 20.14
N LEU A 636 18.60 -22.35 21.35
CA LEU A 636 18.54 -23.25 22.49
C LEU A 636 17.25 -23.01 23.28
N ILE A 637 16.37 -24.00 23.30
CA ILE A 637 15.14 -24.01 24.10
C ILE A 637 15.21 -25.22 25.02
N GLU A 638 15.12 -24.99 26.33
CA GLU A 638 15.31 -26.02 27.35
C GLU A 638 16.62 -26.80 27.14
N ASN A 639 16.54 -28.06 26.68
CA ASN A 639 17.66 -28.96 26.41
C ASN A 639 17.73 -29.38 24.92
N THR A 640 17.01 -28.69 24.04
CA THR A 640 16.95 -29.00 22.62
C THR A 640 17.45 -27.82 21.80
N ILE A 641 18.30 -28.11 20.81
CA ILE A 641 18.71 -27.15 19.80
C ILE A 641 17.70 -27.22 18.66
N TYR A 642 17.07 -26.09 18.38
CA TYR A 642 16.26 -25.89 17.19
C TYR A 642 17.04 -25.07 16.16
N SER A 643 16.61 -25.15 14.91
CA SER A 643 17.14 -24.32 13.83
C SER A 643 16.03 -23.81 12.93
N PHE A 644 16.27 -22.65 12.32
CA PHE A 644 15.48 -22.18 11.20
C PHE A 644 16.40 -21.46 10.19
N SER A 645 16.05 -21.56 8.91
CA SER A 645 16.74 -20.81 7.86
C SER A 645 16.08 -19.45 7.64
N PHE A 646 16.90 -18.45 7.31
CA PHE A 646 16.44 -17.09 7.04
C PHE A 646 16.82 -16.61 5.64
N LYS A 647 16.16 -15.54 5.17
CA LYS A 647 16.24 -15.11 3.77
C LYS A 647 17.41 -14.17 3.49
#